data_AF-A0A8T3MVQ7-F1
#
_entry.id   AF-A0A8T3MVQ7-F1
#
_cell.length_a   1.000
_cell.length_b   1.000
_cell.length_c   1.000
_cell.angle_alpha   90.00
_cell.angle_beta   90.00
_cell.angle_gamma   90.00
#
_symmetry.space_group_name_H-M   'P 1'
#
loop_
_entity.id
_entity.type
_entity.pdbx_description
1 polymer ?
#
loop_
_entity_poly.entity_id
_entity_poly.type
_entity_poly.pdbx_seq_one_letter_code
_entity_poly.pdbx_strand_id
1 'polypeptide(L)'
;MADRCLADVANRARPRSSSEPVVPTFVRVGRGICGDLEATTRREWLVTNGLGGYAFGTVAGIPTRGYHGLLVAALSPPVGRTVLVAGLLEWVSDGRERVPLHTLERDDRSLDGDGYRRLGSVRSEGMLPVFRYRVGDVVVEKRIWMAYGANTTYVRYELVEGSPGSLELELTPLVTGRDHHRLGSADDGAPMVTTGPDGAVVARPAGCDVSIGLRADGAMFRGAGRWIKGLRHREESARGLADRSDAFAIGTFRGTIGAGRPLTLVLTAEPEAPTDPDAALEAARARQVHLVGLAGVAGRSPFVRALVLAADQFIVDRRMPGAPPGEPGRTIVAGYPWFNDWGRDTMIALPGLCLATGRHEEAATILRSFARFVRDGLLPNDFPDRADGDPAYHTVDASLWFVIAVRAHARAVGHESLVEELLPVLVEILDRHVAGTRFGIALDPADGLLAAGEEGHQLTWMDAKVEGLVVTPRRGKPVEIQALWVNALRIVAAWLVSRGDPGRRGAAYSAIAERATRSFVTRFWDPARGHLLDVVDSPDGDDPSLRPNQLFALSLPHPLVGGEVARACLAAVRRSLAMPLGLRTLASTDQRYRSRFQGDRRSRDLAYHQGTIWTWPIGAYAEAIDRVDGDRAAALDVLRPFIDHLSDAGLGSISEILEPEPPFEPRGCVAQAWAVAEVLRVWSELCGE
;
A
#
# COMPACT_ATOMS: atom_id res chain seq x y z
N MET A 1 -7.94 24.95 -27.59
CA MET A 1 -9.35 24.89 -28.03
C MET A 1 -9.94 23.48 -27.91
N ALA A 2 -9.49 22.70 -26.92
CA ALA A 2 -9.96 21.33 -26.65
C ALA A 2 -10.49 21.14 -25.21
N ASP A 3 -10.66 22.23 -24.45
CA ASP A 3 -11.09 22.22 -23.03
C ASP A 3 -12.59 22.46 -22.81
N ARG A 4 -13.42 22.41 -23.87
CA ARG A 4 -14.85 22.72 -23.75
C ARG A 4 -15.82 21.56 -23.99
N CYS A 5 -15.34 20.32 -24.17
CA CYS A 5 -16.22 19.19 -24.52
C CYS A 5 -16.42 18.15 -23.39
N LEU A 6 -15.81 18.33 -22.21
CA LEU A 6 -16.01 17.43 -21.05
C LEU A 6 -16.94 18.00 -19.97
N ALA A 7 -17.45 19.23 -20.12
CA ALA A 7 -18.27 19.90 -19.11
C ALA A 7 -19.77 19.50 -19.16
N ASP A 8 -20.27 18.99 -20.29
CA ASP A 8 -21.72 18.87 -20.53
C ASP A 8 -22.39 17.54 -20.12
N VAL A 9 -21.64 16.57 -19.60
CA VAL A 9 -22.21 15.30 -19.08
C VAL A 9 -22.40 15.34 -17.55
N ALA A 10 -21.94 16.39 -16.87
CA ALA A 10 -22.02 16.51 -15.41
C ALA A 10 -23.33 17.14 -14.88
N ASN A 11 -24.21 17.69 -15.72
CA ASN A 11 -25.20 18.68 -15.26
C ASN A 11 -26.68 18.29 -15.40
N ARG A 12 -27.03 17.01 -15.21
CA ARG A 12 -28.43 16.58 -15.00
C ARG A 12 -28.60 15.82 -13.68
N ALA A 13 -28.19 16.45 -12.58
CA ALA A 13 -28.61 16.08 -11.23
C ALA A 13 -29.38 17.25 -10.62
N ARG A 14 -30.48 16.95 -9.89
CA ARG A 14 -31.27 17.93 -9.11
C ARG A 14 -30.35 18.81 -8.24
N PRO A 15 -30.74 20.06 -7.93
CA PRO A 15 -29.96 20.92 -7.05
C PRO A 15 -29.83 20.23 -5.68
N ARG A 16 -28.62 19.76 -5.35
CA ARG A 16 -28.26 19.35 -4.00
C ARG A 16 -27.97 20.61 -3.18
N SER A 17 -28.36 20.59 -1.91
CA SER A 17 -28.11 21.66 -0.95
C SER A 17 -26.63 22.08 -0.96
N SER A 18 -26.39 23.39 -0.99
CA SER A 18 -25.10 24.03 -1.27
C SER A 18 -24.18 24.16 -0.06
N SER A 19 -24.14 23.18 0.84
CA SER A 19 -23.28 23.24 2.04
C SER A 19 -22.51 21.95 2.36
N GLU A 20 -22.61 20.89 1.57
CA GLU A 20 -21.80 19.68 1.79
C GLU A 20 -20.40 19.81 1.16
N PRO A 21 -19.31 19.54 1.91
CA PRO A 21 -17.98 19.44 1.34
C PRO A 21 -17.96 18.38 0.23
N VAL A 22 -17.65 18.79 -1.01
CA VAL A 22 -17.63 17.86 -2.15
C VAL A 22 -16.39 16.97 -2.05
N VAL A 23 -16.56 15.73 -1.56
CA VAL A 23 -15.49 14.73 -1.58
C VAL A 23 -15.18 14.35 -3.03
N PRO A 24 -13.91 14.36 -3.46
CA PRO A 24 -13.55 14.04 -4.84
C PRO A 24 -13.99 12.64 -5.23
N THR A 25 -14.80 12.50 -6.29
CA THR A 25 -15.03 11.20 -6.95
C THR A 25 -14.07 11.07 -8.12
N PHE A 26 -13.18 10.09 -8.10
CA PHE A 26 -12.15 9.91 -9.13
C PHE A 26 -12.17 8.53 -9.80
N VAL A 27 -12.68 7.48 -9.15
CA VAL A 27 -12.92 6.17 -9.78
C VAL A 27 -14.41 5.95 -10.02
N ARG A 28 -14.75 5.54 -11.24
CA ARG A 28 -16.10 5.07 -11.60
C ARG A 28 -16.03 3.87 -12.53
N VAL A 29 -16.52 2.73 -12.04
CA VAL A 29 -16.74 1.52 -12.81
C VAL A 29 -18.20 1.50 -13.27
N GLY A 30 -18.41 1.59 -14.57
CA GLY A 30 -19.75 1.62 -15.18
C GLY A 30 -20.34 0.24 -15.45
N ARG A 31 -21.61 0.22 -15.90
CA ARG A 31 -22.38 -0.99 -16.18
C ARG A 31 -21.68 -1.99 -17.12
N GLY A 32 -20.93 -1.50 -18.11
CA GLY A 32 -20.19 -2.35 -19.05
C GLY A 32 -19.16 -3.25 -18.38
N ILE A 33 -18.53 -2.79 -17.29
CA ILE A 33 -17.61 -3.60 -16.48
C ILE A 33 -18.37 -4.34 -15.39
N CYS A 34 -19.32 -3.67 -14.70
CA CYS A 34 -20.04 -4.26 -13.57
C CYS A 34 -20.80 -5.56 -13.90
N GLY A 35 -21.19 -5.76 -15.16
CA GLY A 35 -21.84 -6.99 -15.63
C GLY A 35 -20.91 -8.17 -15.93
N ASP A 36 -19.58 -7.95 -15.95
CA ASP A 36 -18.56 -8.96 -16.24
C ASP A 36 -17.93 -9.44 -14.94
N LEU A 37 -18.05 -10.74 -14.66
CA LEU A 37 -17.58 -11.34 -13.42
C LEU A 37 -16.05 -11.29 -13.30
N GLU A 38 -15.31 -11.56 -14.38
CA GLU A 38 -13.84 -11.54 -14.35
C GLU A 38 -13.34 -10.11 -14.16
N ALA A 39 -13.95 -9.16 -14.89
CA ALA A 39 -13.56 -7.75 -14.77
C ALA A 39 -13.86 -7.16 -13.38
N THR A 40 -14.93 -7.61 -12.71
CA THR A 40 -15.32 -7.13 -11.37
C THR A 40 -14.62 -7.86 -10.23
N THR A 41 -14.22 -9.12 -10.42
CA THR A 41 -13.44 -9.87 -9.42
C THR A 41 -11.97 -9.49 -9.40
N ARG A 42 -11.43 -9.01 -10.53
CA ARG A 42 -10.07 -8.43 -10.62
C ARG A 42 -9.96 -7.03 -9.98
N ARG A 43 -11.08 -6.33 -9.75
CA ARG A 43 -11.10 -4.99 -9.16
C ARG A 43 -11.47 -5.05 -7.69
N GLU A 44 -10.59 -4.55 -6.85
CA GLU A 44 -10.61 -4.62 -5.40
C GLU A 44 -10.68 -3.19 -4.82
N TRP A 45 -11.49 -2.97 -3.80
CA TRP A 45 -11.62 -1.70 -3.07
C TRP A 45 -11.07 -1.88 -1.65
N LEU A 46 -10.48 -0.84 -1.08
CA LEU A 46 -9.86 -0.85 0.25
C LEU A 46 -10.26 0.41 1.05
N VAL A 47 -10.69 0.21 2.29
CA VAL A 47 -10.89 1.26 3.29
C VAL A 47 -10.05 0.91 4.52
N THR A 48 -9.20 1.82 4.98
CA THR A 48 -8.37 1.60 6.19
C THR A 48 -8.81 2.52 7.33
N ASN A 49 -8.41 2.19 8.55
CA ASN A 49 -8.83 2.90 9.76
C ASN A 49 -7.70 3.63 10.50
N GLY A 50 -6.49 3.73 9.93
CA GLY A 50 -5.34 4.35 10.59
C GLY A 50 -4.72 3.52 11.72
N LEU A 51 -5.21 2.31 11.99
CA LEU A 51 -4.67 1.38 12.98
C LEU A 51 -3.99 0.16 12.35
N GLY A 52 -3.89 0.09 11.03
CA GLY A 52 -3.50 -1.13 10.30
C GLY A 52 -4.68 -2.05 9.96
N GLY A 53 -5.87 -1.81 10.54
CA GLY A 53 -7.11 -2.49 10.21
C GLY A 53 -7.75 -1.98 8.92
N TYR A 54 -8.62 -2.79 8.31
CA TYR A 54 -9.23 -2.49 7.03
C TYR A 54 -10.54 -3.21 6.75
N ALA A 55 -11.29 -2.68 5.79
CA ALA A 55 -12.35 -3.34 5.04
C ALA A 55 -11.89 -3.46 3.57
N PHE A 56 -11.98 -4.65 3.00
CA PHE A 56 -11.36 -4.98 1.72
C PHE A 56 -12.17 -6.04 0.98
N GLY A 57 -12.41 -5.84 -0.31
CA GLY A 57 -13.19 -6.78 -1.12
C GLY A 57 -13.18 -6.45 -2.61
N THR A 58 -13.86 -7.27 -3.41
CA THR A 58 -13.99 -7.04 -4.86
C THR A 58 -15.20 -6.18 -5.22
N VAL A 59 -15.22 -5.63 -6.43
CA VAL A 59 -16.40 -4.99 -7.01
C VAL A 59 -17.57 -5.98 -7.12
N ALA A 60 -17.29 -7.26 -7.43
CA ALA A 60 -18.31 -8.31 -7.54
C ALA A 60 -18.95 -8.68 -6.19
N GLY A 61 -18.28 -8.38 -5.07
CA GLY A 61 -18.64 -8.88 -3.74
C GLY A 61 -18.18 -10.32 -3.47
N ILE A 62 -17.50 -10.97 -4.42
CA ILE A 62 -16.89 -12.29 -4.24
C ILE A 62 -15.58 -12.13 -3.48
N PRO A 63 -15.38 -12.85 -2.36
CA PRO A 63 -14.10 -12.88 -1.65
C PRO A 63 -13.09 -13.74 -2.42
N THR A 64 -12.31 -13.14 -3.30
CA THR A 64 -11.33 -13.88 -4.12
C THR A 64 -10.04 -14.20 -3.37
N ARG A 65 -9.76 -13.50 -2.26
CA ARG A 65 -8.61 -13.69 -1.38
C ARG A 65 -9.03 -14.09 0.02
N GLY A 66 -8.16 -14.79 0.75
CA GLY A 66 -8.35 -15.06 2.19
C GLY A 66 -8.32 -13.80 3.07
N TYR A 67 -7.91 -12.66 2.48
CA TYR A 67 -7.76 -11.37 3.12
C TYR A 67 -8.99 -10.45 2.95
N HIS A 68 -9.99 -10.86 2.16
CA HIS A 68 -11.23 -10.08 2.02
C HIS A 68 -12.08 -10.17 3.29
N GLY A 69 -12.64 -9.03 3.69
CA GLY A 69 -13.43 -8.88 4.89
C GLY A 69 -14.03 -7.49 5.01
N LEU A 70 -15.19 -7.38 5.65
CA LEU A 70 -15.81 -6.11 6.00
C LEU A 70 -15.25 -5.54 7.31
N LEU A 71 -14.70 -6.38 8.18
CA LEU A 71 -13.98 -5.94 9.38
C LEU A 71 -12.77 -6.84 9.60
N VAL A 72 -11.61 -6.37 9.15
CA VAL A 72 -10.30 -6.92 9.49
C VAL A 72 -9.67 -5.99 10.52
N ALA A 73 -9.68 -6.42 11.79
CA ALA A 73 -9.27 -5.58 12.90
C ALA A 73 -7.78 -5.78 13.22
N ALA A 74 -7.02 -4.70 13.34
CA ALA A 74 -5.68 -4.74 13.93
C ALA A 74 -5.83 -4.69 15.45
N LEU A 75 -5.70 -5.85 16.10
CA LEU A 75 -5.91 -5.98 17.55
C LEU A 75 -4.70 -5.52 18.37
N SER A 76 -3.56 -5.30 17.72
CA SER A 76 -2.38 -4.69 18.32
C SER A 76 -1.71 -3.76 17.32
N PRO A 77 -2.27 -2.56 17.08
CA PRO A 77 -1.87 -1.70 15.97
C PRO A 77 -0.35 -1.53 15.80
N PRO A 78 0.19 -1.73 14.57
CA PRO A 78 -0.55 -2.03 13.33
C PRO A 78 -0.78 -3.52 13.02
N VAL A 79 -0.41 -4.42 13.92
CA VAL A 79 -0.30 -5.87 13.70
C VAL A 79 -1.41 -6.66 14.40
N GLY A 80 -1.38 -7.99 14.26
CA GLY A 80 -2.38 -8.89 14.86
C GLY A 80 -3.73 -8.80 14.14
N ARG A 81 -3.66 -8.73 12.80
CA ARG A 81 -4.82 -8.51 11.95
C ARG A 81 -5.70 -9.76 11.90
N THR A 82 -6.94 -9.58 12.33
CA THR A 82 -7.93 -10.65 12.50
C THR A 82 -9.16 -10.36 11.65
N VAL A 83 -9.54 -11.31 10.77
CA VAL A 83 -10.81 -11.23 10.03
C VAL A 83 -11.93 -11.59 10.98
N LEU A 84 -12.71 -10.59 11.37
CA LEU A 84 -13.85 -10.73 12.29
C LEU A 84 -15.17 -10.90 11.53
N VAL A 85 -15.37 -10.12 10.46
CA VAL A 85 -16.54 -10.23 9.59
C VAL A 85 -16.07 -10.35 8.14
N ALA A 86 -16.23 -11.53 7.56
CA ALA A 86 -15.77 -11.85 6.21
C ALA A 86 -16.65 -11.23 5.12
N GLY A 87 -17.95 -11.03 5.39
CA GLY A 87 -18.91 -10.53 4.40
C GLY A 87 -20.35 -10.50 4.90
N LEU A 88 -21.27 -10.28 3.98
CA LEU A 88 -22.72 -10.28 4.22
C LEU A 88 -23.44 -11.14 3.17
N LEU A 89 -24.46 -11.87 3.58
CA LEU A 89 -25.52 -12.29 2.66
C LEU A 89 -26.60 -11.20 2.68
N GLU A 90 -26.82 -10.62 1.52
CA GLU A 90 -27.68 -9.45 1.35
C GLU A 90 -28.85 -9.80 0.44
N TRP A 91 -30.06 -9.54 0.91
CA TRP A 91 -31.28 -9.70 0.12
C TRP A 91 -32.17 -8.46 0.25
N VAL A 92 -32.77 -8.08 -0.87
CA VAL A 92 -33.78 -7.03 -0.93
C VAL A 92 -35.09 -7.61 -1.45
N SER A 93 -36.21 -7.11 -0.94
CA SER A 93 -37.54 -7.53 -1.36
C SER A 93 -38.49 -6.34 -1.46
N ASP A 94 -39.27 -6.31 -2.53
CA ASP A 94 -40.39 -5.37 -2.72
C ASP A 94 -41.74 -5.99 -2.28
N GLY A 95 -41.71 -7.16 -1.62
CA GLY A 95 -42.88 -7.94 -1.23
C GLY A 95 -43.39 -8.90 -2.32
N ARG A 96 -42.85 -8.84 -3.54
CA ARG A 96 -43.18 -9.76 -4.65
C ARG A 96 -42.02 -10.66 -4.99
N GLU A 97 -40.83 -10.09 -5.13
CA GLU A 97 -39.62 -10.83 -5.48
C GLU A 97 -38.54 -10.60 -4.41
N ARG A 98 -37.83 -11.67 -4.06
CA ARG A 98 -36.67 -11.62 -3.16
C ARG A 98 -35.40 -11.77 -3.97
N VAL A 99 -34.56 -10.74 -3.93
CA VAL A 99 -33.45 -10.55 -4.85
C VAL A 99 -32.11 -10.46 -4.10
N PRO A 100 -31.06 -11.20 -4.49
CA PRO A 100 -29.76 -11.11 -3.84
C PRO A 100 -28.97 -9.88 -4.32
N LEU A 101 -28.30 -9.19 -3.39
CA LEU A 101 -27.28 -8.18 -3.69
C LEU A 101 -25.85 -8.72 -3.52
N HIS A 102 -25.69 -9.83 -2.81
CA HIS A 102 -24.42 -10.52 -2.65
C HIS A 102 -24.12 -11.45 -3.84
N THR A 103 -22.86 -11.82 -3.98
CA THR A 103 -22.40 -12.89 -4.87
C THR A 103 -21.27 -13.63 -4.15
N LEU A 104 -21.38 -14.94 -4.02
CA LEU A 104 -20.34 -15.79 -3.45
C LEU A 104 -19.99 -16.88 -4.44
N GLU A 105 -18.70 -17.20 -4.55
CA GLU A 105 -18.24 -18.35 -5.32
C GLU A 105 -18.08 -19.56 -4.39
N ARG A 106 -18.66 -20.67 -4.80
CA ARG A 106 -18.65 -21.95 -4.08
C ARG A 106 -17.51 -22.82 -4.58
N ASP A 107 -17.20 -23.87 -3.84
CA ASP A 107 -16.07 -24.77 -4.12
C ASP A 107 -16.23 -25.58 -5.42
N ASP A 108 -17.46 -25.84 -5.84
CA ASP A 108 -17.83 -26.39 -7.15
C ASP A 108 -17.87 -25.35 -8.28
N ARG A 109 -17.43 -24.10 -7.99
CA ARG A 109 -17.46 -22.92 -8.88
C ARG A 109 -18.86 -22.41 -9.21
N SER A 110 -19.90 -22.93 -8.55
CA SER A 110 -21.22 -22.33 -8.63
C SER A 110 -21.24 -20.97 -7.92
N LEU A 111 -22.21 -20.12 -8.28
CA LEU A 111 -22.44 -18.85 -7.63
C LEU A 111 -23.65 -18.95 -6.70
N ASP A 112 -23.48 -18.56 -5.44
CA ASP A 112 -24.57 -18.31 -4.51
C ASP A 112 -24.88 -16.81 -4.51
N GLY A 113 -26.08 -16.46 -4.98
CA GLY A 113 -26.44 -15.10 -5.36
C GLY A 113 -25.82 -14.65 -6.69
N ASP A 114 -26.47 -13.68 -7.33
CA ASP A 114 -26.01 -13.07 -8.58
C ASP A 114 -26.07 -11.54 -8.53
N GLY A 115 -25.81 -10.96 -7.35
CA GLY A 115 -25.85 -9.53 -7.10
C GLY A 115 -24.96 -8.70 -8.03
N TYR A 116 -23.83 -9.24 -8.49
CA TYR A 116 -22.95 -8.56 -9.45
C TYR A 116 -23.69 -8.20 -10.75
N ARG A 117 -24.63 -9.03 -11.21
CA ARG A 117 -25.45 -8.75 -12.41
C ARG A 117 -26.37 -7.54 -12.23
N ARG A 118 -26.63 -7.14 -10.99
CA ARG A 118 -27.47 -5.97 -10.65
C ARG A 118 -26.65 -4.72 -10.42
N LEU A 119 -25.32 -4.80 -10.32
CA LEU A 119 -24.46 -3.63 -10.21
C LEU A 119 -24.57 -2.74 -11.46
N GLY A 120 -25.17 -1.56 -11.29
CA GLY A 120 -25.26 -0.52 -12.30
C GLY A 120 -23.97 0.28 -12.41
N SER A 121 -23.34 0.54 -11.26
CA SER A 121 -22.04 1.20 -11.18
C SER A 121 -21.42 1.03 -9.80
N VAL A 122 -20.10 1.12 -9.74
CA VAL A 122 -19.34 1.36 -8.51
C VAL A 122 -18.54 2.64 -8.67
N ARG A 123 -18.43 3.42 -7.59
CA ARG A 123 -17.61 4.63 -7.55
C ARG A 123 -16.92 4.73 -6.20
N SER A 124 -15.81 5.46 -6.16
CA SER A 124 -15.16 5.82 -4.89
C SER A 124 -15.48 7.29 -4.60
N GLU A 125 -16.19 7.54 -3.50
CA GLU A 125 -16.40 8.89 -2.96
C GLU A 125 -15.21 9.20 -2.06
N GLY A 126 -14.15 9.74 -2.67
CA GLY A 126 -12.82 9.68 -2.11
C GLY A 126 -12.35 8.22 -2.05
N MET A 127 -11.97 7.71 -0.88
CA MET A 127 -11.63 6.30 -0.63
C MET A 127 -12.82 5.46 -0.15
N LEU A 128 -14.03 6.02 -0.13
CA LEU A 128 -15.22 5.30 0.34
C LEU A 128 -15.94 4.63 -0.83
N PRO A 129 -15.99 3.28 -0.92
CA PRO A 129 -16.64 2.60 -2.02
C PRO A 129 -18.16 2.71 -1.92
N VAL A 130 -18.78 2.97 -3.07
CA VAL A 130 -20.23 3.11 -3.21
C VAL A 130 -20.72 2.31 -4.41
N PHE A 131 -21.64 1.40 -4.14
CA PHE A 131 -22.22 0.47 -5.10
C PHE A 131 -23.66 0.86 -5.36
N ARG A 132 -24.07 0.86 -6.64
CA ARG A 132 -25.47 1.07 -7.01
C ARG A 132 -26.01 -0.17 -7.68
N TYR A 133 -26.98 -0.80 -7.05
CA TYR A 133 -27.67 -1.98 -7.56
C TYR A 133 -29.00 -1.56 -8.17
N ARG A 134 -29.27 -2.02 -9.39
CA ARG A 134 -30.57 -1.86 -10.05
C ARG A 134 -31.39 -3.12 -9.85
N VAL A 135 -32.51 -2.99 -9.18
CA VAL A 135 -33.43 -4.07 -8.81
C VAL A 135 -34.79 -3.67 -9.38
N GLY A 136 -35.23 -4.29 -10.47
CA GLY A 136 -36.42 -3.81 -11.18
C GLY A 136 -36.27 -2.33 -11.61
N ASP A 137 -37.19 -1.49 -11.17
CA ASP A 137 -37.27 -0.04 -11.40
C ASP A 137 -36.67 0.81 -10.27
N VAL A 138 -36.12 0.17 -9.23
CA VAL A 138 -35.47 0.84 -8.10
C VAL A 138 -33.94 0.73 -8.13
N VAL A 139 -33.28 1.70 -7.48
CA VAL A 139 -31.84 1.70 -7.27
C VAL A 139 -31.53 1.73 -5.78
N VAL A 140 -30.82 0.70 -5.32
CA VAL A 140 -30.29 0.60 -3.96
C VAL A 140 -28.82 1.00 -3.97
N GLU A 141 -28.46 2.01 -3.19
CA GLU A 141 -27.06 2.41 -2.97
C GLU A 141 -26.53 1.73 -1.70
N LYS A 142 -25.40 1.04 -1.81
CA LYS A 142 -24.62 0.48 -0.69
C LYS A 142 -23.34 1.30 -0.52
N ARG A 143 -23.02 1.69 0.71
CA ARG A 143 -21.82 2.45 1.06
C ARG A 143 -21.09 1.80 2.22
N ILE A 144 -19.76 1.74 2.15
CA ILE A 144 -18.91 1.16 3.20
C ILE A 144 -17.87 2.21 3.64
N TRP A 145 -17.69 2.37 4.94
CA TRP A 145 -16.62 3.19 5.52
C TRP A 145 -16.19 2.63 6.88
N MET A 146 -15.01 3.00 7.33
CA MET A 146 -14.53 2.70 8.68
C MET A 146 -14.40 4.00 9.49
N ALA A 147 -14.62 3.91 10.80
CA ALA A 147 -14.23 5.00 11.70
C ALA A 147 -12.69 5.07 11.79
N TYR A 148 -12.13 6.26 11.60
CA TYR A 148 -10.69 6.46 11.76
C TYR A 148 -10.31 6.32 13.24
N GLY A 149 -9.25 5.56 13.54
CA GLY A 149 -8.81 5.28 14.91
C GLY A 149 -9.62 4.20 15.63
N ALA A 150 -10.50 3.47 14.93
CA ALA A 150 -11.29 2.40 15.54
C ALA A 150 -11.45 1.20 14.59
N ASN A 151 -11.50 -0.01 15.15
CA ASN A 151 -11.88 -1.23 14.45
C ASN A 151 -13.40 -1.33 14.31
N THR A 152 -13.99 -0.34 13.60
CA THR A 152 -15.43 -0.24 13.35
C THR A 152 -15.71 0.04 11.87
N THR A 153 -16.52 -0.81 11.25
CA THR A 153 -17.02 -0.65 9.88
C THR A 153 -18.51 -0.39 9.87
N TYR A 154 -18.94 0.51 8.99
CA TYR A 154 -20.33 0.82 8.73
C TYR A 154 -20.69 0.39 7.31
N VAL A 155 -21.83 -0.27 7.16
CA VAL A 155 -22.38 -0.66 5.85
C VAL A 155 -23.80 -0.12 5.75
N ARG A 156 -23.99 0.91 4.92
CA ARG A 156 -25.27 1.61 4.75
C ARG A 156 -25.94 1.25 3.44
N TYR A 157 -27.26 1.09 3.49
CA TYR A 157 -28.13 0.87 2.35
C TYR A 157 -29.20 1.96 2.29
N GLU A 158 -29.43 2.50 1.10
CA GLU A 158 -30.45 3.51 0.86
C GLU A 158 -31.14 3.28 -0.49
N LEU A 159 -32.45 3.53 -0.54
CA LEU A 159 -33.20 3.61 -1.79
C LEU A 159 -33.02 5.01 -2.39
N VAL A 160 -32.24 5.12 -3.46
CA VAL A 160 -31.86 6.42 -4.04
C VAL A 160 -32.67 6.80 -5.28
N GLU A 161 -33.26 5.82 -5.98
CA GLU A 161 -34.10 6.04 -7.16
C GLU A 161 -35.22 4.99 -7.22
N GLY A 162 -36.35 5.35 -7.85
CA GLY A 162 -37.49 4.47 -8.11
C GLY A 162 -38.60 4.49 -7.05
N SER A 163 -39.68 3.77 -7.34
CA SER A 163 -40.84 3.49 -6.46
C SER A 163 -41.03 1.98 -6.50
N PRO A 164 -41.35 1.27 -5.38
CA PRO A 164 -42.17 1.70 -4.25
C PRO A 164 -41.44 2.48 -3.15
N GLY A 165 -42.21 3.13 -2.26
CA GLY A 165 -41.72 4.01 -1.17
C GLY A 165 -40.95 3.32 -0.02
N SER A 166 -40.74 2.00 -0.09
CA SER A 166 -39.85 1.24 0.80
C SER A 166 -39.57 -0.17 0.26
N LEU A 167 -38.39 -0.71 0.55
CA LEU A 167 -38.01 -2.10 0.33
C LEU A 167 -37.65 -2.76 1.66
N GLU A 168 -37.89 -4.05 1.79
CA GLU A 168 -37.37 -4.84 2.90
C GLU A 168 -35.93 -5.26 2.60
N LEU A 169 -35.06 -5.16 3.61
CA LEU A 169 -33.66 -5.54 3.54
C LEU A 169 -33.36 -6.61 4.59
N GLU A 170 -32.71 -7.69 4.16
CA GLU A 170 -32.21 -8.77 5.02
C GLU A 170 -30.69 -8.81 4.92
N LEU A 171 -30.02 -8.65 6.07
CA LEU A 171 -28.58 -8.62 6.21
C LEU A 171 -28.13 -9.74 7.14
N THR A 172 -27.36 -10.70 6.63
CA THR A 172 -26.80 -11.81 7.42
C THR A 172 -25.28 -11.69 7.49
N PRO A 173 -24.71 -11.25 8.63
CA PRO A 173 -23.26 -11.18 8.83
C PRO A 173 -22.61 -12.55 8.82
N LEU A 174 -21.51 -12.66 8.07
CA LEU A 174 -20.64 -13.84 8.03
C LEU A 174 -19.47 -13.61 8.97
N VAL A 175 -19.59 -14.12 10.18
CA VAL A 175 -18.61 -13.97 11.25
C VAL A 175 -17.57 -15.08 11.17
N THR A 176 -16.33 -14.68 11.40
CA THR A 176 -15.17 -15.55 11.59
C THR A 176 -14.51 -15.17 12.93
N GLY A 177 -13.21 -15.29 13.06
CA GLY A 177 -12.43 -14.91 14.25
C GLY A 177 -10.98 -15.31 14.07
N ARG A 178 -10.50 -15.19 12.83
CA ARG A 178 -9.29 -15.87 12.36
C ARG A 178 -8.19 -14.88 12.07
N ASP A 179 -6.96 -15.32 12.27
CA ASP A 179 -5.78 -14.66 11.74
C ASP A 179 -5.95 -14.45 10.22
N HIS A 180 -5.60 -13.28 9.70
CA HIS A 180 -5.83 -12.96 8.30
C HIS A 180 -4.96 -13.76 7.31
N HIS A 181 -3.88 -14.41 7.76
CA HIS A 181 -3.10 -15.37 6.97
C HIS A 181 -3.65 -16.80 7.00
N ARG A 182 -4.71 -17.08 7.77
CA ARG A 182 -5.38 -18.39 7.82
C ARG A 182 -6.77 -18.32 7.20
N LEU A 183 -7.26 -19.42 6.64
CA LEU A 183 -8.65 -19.56 6.22
C LEU A 183 -9.49 -20.14 7.37
N GLY A 184 -10.76 -19.72 7.44
CA GLY A 184 -11.69 -20.19 8.47
C GLY A 184 -12.24 -21.57 8.15
N SER A 185 -12.51 -22.37 9.18
CA SER A 185 -13.11 -23.70 9.07
C SER A 185 -14.31 -23.83 10.01
N ALA A 186 -15.31 -24.63 9.64
CA ALA A 186 -16.38 -24.99 10.55
C ALA A 186 -15.89 -25.74 11.81
N ASP A 187 -14.71 -26.35 11.73
CA ASP A 187 -14.05 -27.06 12.83
C ASP A 187 -13.48 -26.11 13.90
N ASP A 188 -13.34 -24.82 13.59
CA ASP A 188 -12.89 -23.79 14.54
C ASP A 188 -13.91 -23.57 15.69
N GLY A 189 -15.16 -24.02 15.47
CA GLY A 189 -16.25 -23.88 16.43
C GLY A 189 -17.16 -22.69 16.13
N ALA A 190 -18.45 -22.83 16.45
CA ALA A 190 -19.42 -21.78 16.22
C ALA A 190 -19.23 -20.62 17.21
N PRO A 191 -19.39 -19.35 16.79
CA PRO A 191 -19.38 -18.23 17.70
C PRO A 191 -20.57 -18.32 18.67
N MET A 192 -20.36 -17.89 19.91
CA MET A 192 -21.47 -17.65 20.84
C MET A 192 -22.15 -16.34 20.48
N VAL A 193 -23.47 -16.36 20.29
CA VAL A 193 -24.26 -15.19 19.90
C VAL A 193 -25.25 -14.84 21.01
N THR A 194 -25.21 -13.60 21.46
CA THR A 194 -26.14 -13.07 22.47
C THR A 194 -26.80 -11.79 21.98
N THR A 195 -28.11 -11.67 22.22
CA THR A 195 -28.91 -10.48 21.89
C THR A 195 -29.14 -9.65 23.16
N GLY A 196 -28.76 -8.39 23.12
CA GLY A 196 -29.02 -7.41 24.18
C GLY A 196 -30.40 -6.76 24.08
N PRO A 197 -30.83 -6.04 25.13
CA PRO A 197 -32.15 -5.39 25.20
C PRO A 197 -32.37 -4.31 24.14
N ASP A 198 -31.30 -3.64 23.69
CA ASP A 198 -31.35 -2.56 22.68
C ASP A 198 -31.24 -3.08 21.24
N GLY A 199 -31.46 -4.39 21.01
CA GLY A 199 -31.29 -5.01 19.69
C GLY A 199 -29.83 -5.24 19.27
N ALA A 200 -28.86 -4.89 20.13
CA ALA A 200 -27.45 -5.17 19.91
C ALA A 200 -27.17 -6.68 19.91
N VAL A 201 -26.40 -7.15 18.94
CA VAL A 201 -25.97 -8.54 18.86
C VAL A 201 -24.47 -8.59 19.13
N VAL A 202 -24.07 -9.44 20.08
CA VAL A 202 -22.66 -9.70 20.37
C VAL A 202 -22.35 -11.12 19.91
N ALA A 203 -21.40 -11.25 18.99
CA ALA A 203 -20.84 -12.52 18.57
C ALA A 203 -19.44 -12.68 19.19
N ARG A 204 -19.18 -13.82 19.83
CA ARG A 204 -17.86 -14.19 20.36
C ARG A 204 -17.33 -15.38 19.57
N PRO A 205 -16.42 -15.17 18.61
CA PRO A 205 -15.82 -16.26 17.86
C PRO A 205 -15.08 -17.23 18.78
N ALA A 206 -15.16 -18.52 18.47
CA ALA A 206 -14.44 -19.54 19.21
C ALA A 206 -12.93 -19.30 19.10
N GLY A 207 -12.22 -19.35 20.23
CA GLY A 207 -10.76 -19.16 20.27
C GLY A 207 -10.26 -17.74 19.94
N CYS A 208 -11.16 -16.76 19.85
CA CYS A 208 -10.80 -15.35 19.67
C CYS A 208 -11.12 -14.56 20.95
N ASP A 209 -10.15 -13.78 21.43
CA ASP A 209 -10.30 -13.00 22.66
C ASP A 209 -11.15 -11.73 22.50
N VAL A 210 -11.60 -11.44 21.28
CA VAL A 210 -12.34 -10.23 20.93
C VAL A 210 -13.79 -10.55 20.61
N SER A 211 -14.70 -9.78 21.20
CA SER A 211 -16.13 -9.83 20.89
C SER A 211 -16.44 -8.89 19.73
N ILE A 212 -17.41 -9.26 18.89
CA ILE A 212 -17.89 -8.45 17.76
C ILE A 212 -19.27 -7.90 18.13
N GLY A 213 -19.38 -6.57 18.20
CA GLY A 213 -20.63 -5.85 18.31
C GLY A 213 -21.27 -5.63 16.94
N LEU A 214 -22.55 -5.95 16.84
CA LEU A 214 -23.33 -5.83 15.61
C LEU A 214 -24.64 -5.11 15.91
N ARG A 215 -24.91 -4.02 15.20
CA ARG A 215 -26.09 -3.18 15.41
C ARG A 215 -26.67 -2.69 14.08
N ALA A 216 -27.99 -2.67 13.98
CA ALA A 216 -28.71 -2.09 12.87
C ALA A 216 -30.00 -1.47 13.37
N ASP A 217 -29.96 -0.18 13.70
CA ASP A 217 -31.11 0.52 14.25
C ASP A 217 -32.28 0.52 13.25
N GLY A 218 -33.48 0.20 13.72
CA GLY A 218 -34.65 0.01 12.86
C GLY A 218 -34.74 -1.37 12.17
N ALA A 219 -33.84 -2.30 12.48
CA ALA A 219 -33.94 -3.70 12.07
C ALA A 219 -34.15 -4.64 13.26
N MET A 220 -34.91 -5.71 13.03
CA MET A 220 -35.07 -6.80 13.98
C MET A 220 -34.06 -7.90 13.68
N PHE A 221 -33.34 -8.37 14.69
CA PHE A 221 -32.47 -9.53 14.57
C PHE A 221 -33.23 -10.84 14.83
N ARG A 222 -33.02 -11.83 13.97
CA ARG A 222 -33.47 -13.22 14.18
C ARG A 222 -32.27 -14.16 14.13
N GLY A 223 -32.00 -14.82 15.25
CA GLY A 223 -30.96 -15.86 15.34
C GLY A 223 -31.36 -17.10 14.56
N ALA A 224 -30.48 -17.57 13.68
CA ALA A 224 -30.66 -18.78 12.88
C ALA A 224 -29.31 -19.39 12.50
N GLY A 225 -28.35 -19.32 13.44
CA GLY A 225 -26.93 -19.61 13.25
C GLY A 225 -26.66 -20.82 12.36
N ARG A 226 -25.91 -20.64 11.27
CA ARG A 226 -25.53 -21.72 10.34
C ARG A 226 -24.17 -21.49 9.72
N TRP A 227 -23.50 -22.58 9.38
CA TRP A 227 -22.26 -22.52 8.60
C TRP A 227 -22.54 -22.31 7.12
N ILE A 228 -21.85 -21.33 6.52
CA ILE A 228 -21.70 -21.19 5.08
C ILE A 228 -20.36 -21.83 4.73
N LYS A 229 -20.41 -23.08 4.25
CA LYS A 229 -19.20 -23.88 3.98
C LYS A 229 -18.64 -23.66 2.58
N GLY A 230 -17.39 -24.01 2.29
CA GLY A 230 -16.90 -24.13 0.92
C GLY A 230 -16.95 -22.83 0.10
N LEU A 231 -16.61 -21.70 0.71
CA LEU A 231 -16.34 -20.44 0.02
C LEU A 231 -15.00 -20.56 -0.72
N ARG A 232 -15.00 -20.23 -2.02
CA ARG A 232 -13.82 -20.34 -2.87
C ARG A 232 -13.09 -19.01 -3.00
N HIS A 233 -11.77 -19.05 -2.81
CA HIS A 233 -10.86 -17.92 -2.98
C HIS A 233 -10.00 -18.12 -4.25
N ARG A 234 -10.51 -17.67 -5.41
CA ARG A 234 -9.87 -17.92 -6.72
C ARG A 234 -8.42 -17.42 -6.83
N GLU A 235 -8.06 -16.33 -6.15
CA GLU A 235 -6.69 -15.81 -6.14
C GLU A 235 -5.76 -16.72 -5.34
N GLU A 236 -6.25 -17.33 -4.26
CA GLU A 236 -5.47 -18.32 -3.51
C GLU A 236 -5.29 -19.60 -4.33
N SER A 237 -6.31 -20.04 -5.08
CA SER A 237 -6.17 -21.14 -6.03
C SER A 237 -5.07 -20.85 -7.07
N ALA A 238 -5.09 -19.65 -7.66
CA ALA A 238 -4.09 -19.24 -8.66
C ALA A 238 -2.66 -19.17 -8.08
N ARG A 239 -2.56 -18.95 -6.76
CA ARG A 239 -1.31 -18.92 -6.01
C ARG A 239 -0.84 -20.29 -5.51
N GLY A 240 -1.58 -21.36 -5.78
CA GLY A 240 -1.30 -22.71 -5.27
C GLY A 240 -1.42 -22.82 -3.75
N LEU A 241 -2.26 -22.00 -3.13
CA LEU A 241 -2.50 -21.97 -1.68
C LEU A 241 -3.82 -22.68 -1.34
N ALA A 242 -4.04 -22.93 -0.04
CA ALA A 242 -5.37 -23.32 0.43
C ALA A 242 -6.38 -22.23 0.03
N ASP A 243 -7.50 -22.64 -0.57
CA ASP A 243 -8.40 -21.75 -1.29
C ASP A 243 -9.88 -21.93 -0.89
N ARG A 244 -10.14 -22.68 0.18
CA ARG A 244 -11.48 -22.98 0.69
C ARG A 244 -11.62 -22.49 2.12
N SER A 245 -12.69 -21.76 2.41
CA SER A 245 -13.03 -21.36 3.76
C SER A 245 -14.50 -21.57 4.10
N ASP A 246 -14.78 -21.61 5.39
CA ASP A 246 -16.12 -21.57 5.95
C ASP A 246 -16.30 -20.27 6.76
N ALA A 247 -17.52 -19.76 6.82
CA ALA A 247 -17.88 -18.62 7.67
C ALA A 247 -19.22 -18.87 8.37
N PHE A 248 -19.39 -18.33 9.57
CA PHE A 248 -20.61 -18.54 10.35
C PHE A 248 -21.62 -17.41 10.13
N ALA A 249 -22.76 -17.74 9.53
CA ALA A 249 -23.89 -16.84 9.43
C ALA A 249 -24.64 -16.80 10.76
N ILE A 250 -24.43 -15.76 11.56
CA ILE A 250 -24.93 -15.67 12.95
C ILE A 250 -26.45 -15.55 13.07
N GLY A 251 -27.12 -15.10 12.02
CA GLY A 251 -28.53 -14.70 12.01
C GLY A 251 -28.75 -13.49 11.10
N THR A 252 -30.00 -13.06 10.98
CA THR A 252 -30.41 -12.06 10.00
C THR A 252 -31.00 -10.84 10.68
N PHE A 253 -30.50 -9.66 10.31
CA PHE A 253 -31.14 -8.37 10.58
C PHE A 253 -32.14 -8.08 9.46
N ARG A 254 -33.40 -7.84 9.81
CA ARG A 254 -34.47 -7.51 8.88
C ARG A 254 -35.02 -6.12 9.18
N GLY A 255 -34.91 -5.21 8.21
CA GLY A 255 -35.40 -3.84 8.32
C GLY A 255 -35.99 -3.35 7.01
N THR A 256 -36.39 -2.09 6.96
CA THR A 256 -36.89 -1.45 5.74
C THR A 256 -36.02 -0.27 5.36
N ILE A 257 -35.75 -0.12 4.06
CA ILE A 257 -35.09 1.04 3.49
C ILE A 257 -36.07 1.82 2.61
N GLY A 258 -35.97 3.14 2.60
CA GLY A 258 -36.75 4.00 1.72
C GLY A 258 -36.00 5.29 1.41
N ALA A 259 -36.57 6.14 0.56
CA ALA A 259 -35.98 7.44 0.27
C ALA A 259 -35.85 8.26 1.57
N GLY A 260 -34.62 8.70 1.90
CA GLY A 260 -34.32 9.40 3.15
C GLY A 260 -34.46 8.55 4.42
N ARG A 261 -34.61 7.23 4.29
CA ARG A 261 -34.69 6.27 5.40
C ARG A 261 -33.67 5.15 5.17
N PRO A 262 -32.36 5.43 5.37
CA PRO A 262 -31.33 4.42 5.19
C PRO A 262 -31.34 3.41 6.34
N LEU A 263 -30.82 2.22 6.09
CA LEU A 263 -30.48 1.24 7.13
C LEU A 263 -28.96 1.07 7.17
N THR A 264 -28.36 1.19 8.35
CA THR A 264 -26.91 1.01 8.52
C THR A 264 -26.62 -0.14 9.47
N LEU A 265 -25.83 -1.10 9.00
CA LEU A 265 -25.25 -2.14 9.83
C LEU A 265 -23.88 -1.69 10.33
N VAL A 266 -23.71 -1.64 11.64
CA VAL A 266 -22.45 -1.32 12.32
C VAL A 266 -21.80 -2.61 12.78
N LEU A 267 -20.53 -2.79 12.41
CA LEU A 267 -19.66 -3.92 12.77
C LEU A 267 -18.51 -3.35 13.59
N THR A 268 -18.36 -3.73 14.86
CA THR A 268 -17.33 -3.17 15.73
C THR A 268 -16.63 -4.21 16.58
N ALA A 269 -15.32 -4.05 16.75
CA ALA A 269 -14.51 -4.76 17.74
C ALA A 269 -14.27 -3.92 19.02
N GLU A 270 -14.82 -2.71 19.07
CA GLU A 270 -14.63 -1.81 20.20
C GLU A 270 -15.50 -2.22 21.40
N PRO A 271 -15.00 -2.09 22.64
CA PRO A 271 -15.80 -2.34 23.83
C PRO A 271 -16.81 -1.23 24.10
N GLU A 272 -16.53 -0.02 23.62
CA GLU A 272 -17.37 1.17 23.78
C GLU A 272 -18.48 1.23 22.71
N ALA A 273 -19.50 2.05 22.96
CA ALA A 273 -20.54 2.25 21.97
C ALA A 273 -19.93 2.90 20.71
N PRO A 274 -20.17 2.34 19.50
CA PRO A 274 -19.63 2.93 18.29
C PRO A 274 -20.23 4.31 18.06
N THR A 275 -19.48 5.17 17.38
CA THR A 275 -19.98 6.47 16.94
C THR A 275 -21.25 6.30 16.11
N ASP A 276 -22.18 7.24 16.24
CA ASP A 276 -23.37 7.33 15.39
C ASP A 276 -22.99 7.23 13.90
N PRO A 277 -23.70 6.43 13.09
CA PRO A 277 -23.36 6.25 11.69
C PRO A 277 -23.32 7.52 10.84
N ASP A 278 -24.22 8.48 11.05
CA ASP A 278 -24.21 9.73 10.29
C ASP A 278 -23.02 10.59 10.67
N ALA A 279 -22.76 10.73 11.97
CA ALA A 279 -21.58 11.43 12.47
C ALA A 279 -20.27 10.79 11.98
N ALA A 280 -20.19 9.45 11.96
CA ALA A 280 -19.02 8.73 11.47
C ALA A 280 -18.78 8.93 9.97
N LEU A 281 -19.84 8.97 9.16
CA LEU A 281 -19.73 9.23 7.72
C LEU A 281 -19.27 10.67 7.46
N GLU A 282 -19.82 11.64 8.16
CA GLU A 282 -19.43 13.05 8.04
C GLU A 282 -17.97 13.26 8.50
N ALA A 283 -17.54 12.59 9.57
CA ALA A 283 -16.13 12.60 9.98
C ALA A 283 -15.20 12.00 8.91
N ALA A 284 -15.58 10.88 8.29
CA ALA A 284 -14.81 10.27 7.21
C ALA A 284 -14.71 11.17 5.96
N ARG A 285 -15.77 11.93 5.63
CA ARG A 285 -15.77 12.91 4.54
C ARG A 285 -14.92 14.13 4.89
N ALA A 286 -15.10 14.69 6.08
CA ALA A 286 -14.36 15.84 6.57
C ALA A 286 -12.85 15.57 6.61
N ARG A 287 -12.43 14.37 7.03
CA ARG A 287 -11.02 13.94 7.00
C ARG A 287 -10.45 14.02 5.59
N GLN A 288 -11.13 13.48 4.60
CA GLN A 288 -10.63 13.47 3.21
C GLN A 288 -10.52 14.87 2.61
N VAL A 289 -11.49 15.74 2.91
CA VAL A 289 -11.43 17.16 2.53
C VAL A 289 -10.27 17.86 3.23
N HIS A 290 -10.06 17.58 4.53
CA HIS A 290 -8.93 18.12 5.27
C HIS A 290 -7.59 17.69 4.66
N LEU A 291 -7.41 16.41 4.31
CA LEU A 291 -6.16 15.91 3.71
C LEU A 291 -5.88 16.56 2.35
N VAL A 292 -6.90 16.69 1.50
CA VAL A 292 -6.79 17.39 0.21
C VAL A 292 -6.45 18.87 0.39
N GLY A 293 -7.02 19.50 1.41
CA GLY A 293 -6.74 20.89 1.77
C GLY A 293 -5.34 21.09 2.35
N LEU A 294 -4.91 20.20 3.22
CA LEU A 294 -3.58 20.19 3.85
C LEU A 294 -2.47 20.05 2.80
N ALA A 295 -2.67 19.17 1.82
CA ALA A 295 -1.75 19.01 0.70
C ALA A 295 -1.79 20.19 -0.30
N GLY A 296 -2.74 21.13 -0.17
CA GLY A 296 -2.86 22.27 -1.08
C GLY A 296 -3.37 21.90 -2.49
N VAL A 297 -3.98 20.73 -2.67
CA VAL A 297 -4.32 20.17 -4.00
C VAL A 297 -5.81 20.24 -4.35
N ALA A 298 -6.63 21.00 -3.62
CA ALA A 298 -8.07 21.09 -3.85
C ALA A 298 -8.43 21.45 -5.31
N GLY A 299 -7.71 22.40 -5.91
CA GLY A 299 -7.89 22.84 -7.30
C GLY A 299 -7.16 22.02 -8.37
N ARG A 300 -6.45 20.95 -7.98
CA ARG A 300 -5.62 20.14 -8.90
C ARG A 300 -6.43 19.07 -9.63
N SER A 301 -5.76 18.23 -10.42
CA SER A 301 -6.44 17.15 -11.15
C SER A 301 -7.06 16.12 -10.17
N PRO A 302 -8.12 15.40 -10.57
CA PRO A 302 -8.65 14.28 -9.80
C PRO A 302 -7.61 13.21 -9.46
N PHE A 303 -6.63 13.02 -10.35
CA PHE A 303 -5.52 12.08 -10.18
C PHE A 303 -4.66 12.44 -8.95
N VAL A 304 -4.19 13.68 -8.84
CA VAL A 304 -3.35 14.11 -7.71
C VAL A 304 -4.13 14.01 -6.40
N ARG A 305 -5.40 14.47 -6.38
CA ARG A 305 -6.26 14.33 -5.19
C ARG A 305 -6.46 12.87 -4.78
N ALA A 306 -6.61 11.97 -5.75
CA ALA A 306 -6.72 10.53 -5.48
C ALA A 306 -5.47 9.98 -4.82
N LEU A 307 -4.28 10.34 -5.33
CA LEU A 307 -3.01 9.90 -4.73
C LEU A 307 -2.80 10.45 -3.32
N VAL A 308 -3.18 11.70 -3.03
CA VAL A 308 -3.15 12.25 -1.67
C VAL A 308 -4.04 11.44 -0.72
N LEU A 309 -5.23 11.06 -1.15
CA LEU A 309 -6.12 10.22 -0.36
C LEU A 309 -5.61 8.77 -0.24
N ALA A 310 -4.98 8.24 -1.28
CA ALA A 310 -4.38 6.91 -1.27
C ALA A 310 -3.21 6.86 -0.29
N ALA A 311 -2.45 7.95 -0.20
CA ALA A 311 -1.34 8.07 0.72
C ALA A 311 -1.77 8.00 2.20
N ASP A 312 -3.02 8.35 2.52
CA ASP A 312 -3.58 8.19 3.87
C ASP A 312 -3.77 6.73 4.27
N GLN A 313 -3.93 5.82 3.31
CA GLN A 313 -4.26 4.42 3.59
C GLN A 313 -3.16 3.71 4.39
N PHE A 314 -1.90 4.13 4.24
CA PHE A 314 -0.72 3.44 4.74
C PHE A 314 -0.16 3.97 6.05
N ILE A 315 -0.49 5.21 6.44
CA ILE A 315 0.03 5.83 7.66
C ILE A 315 -0.83 5.38 8.83
N VAL A 316 -0.20 4.72 9.80
CA VAL A 316 -0.91 4.07 10.90
C VAL A 316 -0.23 4.33 12.23
N ASP A 317 -1.02 4.24 13.29
CA ASP A 317 -0.51 4.29 14.65
C ASP A 317 0.29 3.02 14.96
N ARG A 318 1.41 3.21 15.65
CA ARG A 318 2.31 2.14 16.11
C ARG A 318 2.53 2.29 17.59
N ARG A 319 2.22 1.23 18.34
CA ARG A 319 2.62 1.17 19.74
C ARG A 319 4.14 0.97 19.85
N MET A 320 4.82 1.92 20.48
CA MET A 320 6.26 1.86 20.64
C MET A 320 6.66 0.99 21.84
N PRO A 321 7.59 0.02 21.68
CA PRO A 321 8.09 -0.78 22.79
C PRO A 321 8.73 0.10 23.88
N GLY A 322 8.32 -0.13 25.13
CA GLY A 322 8.83 0.61 26.28
C GLY A 322 8.42 2.10 26.36
N ALA A 323 7.59 2.58 25.43
CA ALA A 323 7.03 3.92 25.50
C ALA A 323 5.91 4.00 26.57
N PRO A 324 5.80 5.11 27.32
CA PRO A 324 4.67 5.33 28.20
C PRO A 324 3.34 5.35 27.40
N PRO A 325 2.22 4.93 28.00
CA PRO A 325 0.92 5.05 27.37
C PRO A 325 0.65 6.49 26.90
N GLY A 326 0.28 6.65 25.64
CA GLY A 326 -0.03 7.96 25.04
C GLY A 326 1.14 8.65 24.34
N GLU A 327 2.37 8.11 24.36
CA GLU A 327 3.41 8.59 23.44
C GLU A 327 3.03 8.26 21.99
N PRO A 328 2.94 9.25 21.09
CA PRO A 328 2.52 9.01 19.72
C PRO A 328 3.62 8.26 18.97
N GLY A 329 3.33 7.03 18.54
CA GLY A 329 4.14 6.30 17.58
C GLY A 329 3.39 6.13 16.28
N ARG A 330 4.10 6.24 15.15
CA ARG A 330 3.53 6.04 13.82
C ARG A 330 4.48 5.27 12.93
N THR A 331 3.90 4.60 11.96
CA THR A 331 4.63 3.84 10.95
C THR A 331 3.87 3.83 9.62
N ILE A 332 4.46 3.20 8.61
CA ILE A 332 3.88 3.04 7.29
C ILE A 332 3.72 1.54 7.02
N VAL A 333 2.48 1.09 6.82
CA VAL A 333 2.22 -0.26 6.29
C VAL A 333 2.71 -0.32 4.85
N ALA A 334 3.63 -1.24 4.53
CA ALA A 334 4.26 -1.32 3.21
C ALA A 334 3.24 -1.61 2.10
N GLY A 335 2.23 -2.43 2.38
CA GLY A 335 1.14 -2.65 1.45
C GLY A 335 0.05 -3.60 1.93
N TYR A 336 -1.14 -3.40 1.40
CA TYR A 336 -2.32 -4.20 1.73
C TYR A 336 -2.58 -5.28 0.66
N PRO A 337 -2.98 -6.49 1.09
CA PRO A 337 -3.30 -6.86 2.47
C PRO A 337 -2.15 -7.52 3.26
N TRP A 338 -1.01 -7.83 2.64
CA TRP A 338 -0.05 -8.78 3.22
C TRP A 338 0.97 -8.20 4.18
N PHE A 339 1.48 -7.01 3.90
CA PHE A 339 2.67 -6.51 4.59
C PHE A 339 2.31 -5.76 5.88
N ASN A 340 3.27 -5.71 6.80
CA ASN A 340 3.27 -4.77 7.93
C ASN A 340 4.15 -3.57 7.57
N ASP A 341 4.72 -2.91 8.56
CA ASP A 341 5.75 -1.91 8.34
C ASP A 341 7.12 -2.51 8.07
N TRP A 342 7.79 -1.94 7.06
CA TRP A 342 9.12 -2.33 6.60
C TRP A 342 10.02 -1.09 6.58
N GLY A 343 11.22 -1.16 7.13
CA GLY A 343 12.09 0.02 7.27
C GLY A 343 12.49 0.61 5.94
N ARG A 344 12.89 -0.23 4.97
CA ARG A 344 13.21 0.21 3.62
C ARG A 344 12.02 0.93 2.96
N ASP A 345 10.88 0.25 2.87
CA ASP A 345 9.67 0.78 2.24
C ASP A 345 9.22 2.07 2.91
N THR A 346 9.28 2.14 4.25
CA THR A 346 8.93 3.35 5.00
C THR A 346 9.81 4.52 4.59
N MET A 347 11.14 4.34 4.54
CA MET A 347 12.05 5.44 4.24
C MET A 347 11.99 5.89 2.78
N ILE A 348 11.69 4.98 1.85
CA ILE A 348 11.43 5.34 0.45
C ILE A 348 10.07 6.04 0.32
N ALA A 349 9.04 5.56 1.00
CA ALA A 349 7.68 6.08 0.85
C ALA A 349 7.43 7.39 1.60
N LEU A 350 8.15 7.66 2.70
CA LEU A 350 7.91 8.80 3.59
C LEU A 350 7.85 10.16 2.85
N PRO A 351 8.77 10.49 1.93
CA PRO A 351 8.70 11.77 1.23
C PRO A 351 7.41 11.94 0.42
N GLY A 352 6.97 10.92 -0.31
CA GLY A 352 5.74 10.97 -1.08
C GLY A 352 4.48 10.92 -0.23
N LEU A 353 4.44 10.03 0.77
CA LEU A 353 3.23 9.85 1.58
C LEU A 353 3.02 10.98 2.57
N CYS A 354 4.09 11.55 3.14
CA CYS A 354 3.99 12.56 4.18
C CYS A 354 4.34 13.95 3.66
N LEU A 355 5.52 14.14 3.07
CA LEU A 355 6.02 15.49 2.75
C LEU A 355 5.24 16.11 1.58
N ALA A 356 5.03 15.38 0.49
CA ALA A 356 4.24 15.84 -0.65
C ALA A 356 2.75 16.08 -0.32
N THR A 357 2.30 15.68 0.88
CA THR A 357 0.92 15.88 1.35
C THR A 357 0.81 16.90 2.49
N GLY A 358 1.92 17.58 2.85
CA GLY A 358 1.96 18.56 3.94
C GLY A 358 1.96 17.95 5.35
N ARG A 359 2.08 16.62 5.49
CA ARG A 359 2.03 15.89 6.77
C ARG A 359 3.40 15.81 7.44
N HIS A 360 4.02 16.97 7.64
CA HIS A 360 5.42 17.09 8.11
C HIS A 360 5.64 16.58 9.53
N GLU A 361 4.68 16.79 10.44
CA GLU A 361 4.76 16.29 11.82
C GLU A 361 4.62 14.77 11.88
N GLU A 362 3.77 14.18 11.03
CA GLU A 362 3.64 12.73 10.94
C GLU A 362 4.94 12.09 10.43
N ALA A 363 5.59 12.70 9.43
CA ALA A 363 6.92 12.31 8.98
C ALA A 363 7.95 12.38 10.13
N ALA A 364 7.96 13.45 10.92
CA ALA A 364 8.87 13.58 12.05
C ALA A 364 8.65 12.47 13.09
N THR A 365 7.39 12.18 13.44
CA THR A 365 7.04 11.09 14.37
C THR A 365 7.46 9.72 13.84
N ILE A 366 7.31 9.45 12.55
CA ILE A 366 7.79 8.21 11.92
C ILE A 366 9.31 8.12 12.03
N LEU A 367 10.04 9.17 11.66
CA LEU A 367 11.52 9.17 11.72
C LEU A 367 12.03 8.95 13.16
N ARG A 368 11.40 9.59 14.16
CA ARG A 368 11.70 9.34 15.59
C ARG A 368 11.41 7.92 16.02
N SER A 369 10.27 7.37 15.58
CA SER A 369 9.87 6.00 15.90
C SER A 369 10.91 5.00 15.38
N PHE A 370 11.37 5.18 14.14
CA PHE A 370 12.39 4.32 13.54
C PHE A 370 13.78 4.51 14.13
N ALA A 371 14.16 5.73 14.51
CA ALA A 371 15.45 6.00 15.17
C ALA A 371 15.65 5.16 16.45
N ARG A 372 14.57 4.90 17.20
CA ARG A 372 14.59 4.07 18.43
C ARG A 372 14.92 2.60 18.16
N PHE A 373 14.79 2.15 16.92
CA PHE A 373 15.10 0.77 16.51
C PHE A 373 16.49 0.63 15.88
N VAL A 374 17.29 1.70 15.78
CA VAL A 374 18.65 1.55 15.26
C VAL A 374 19.49 0.70 16.21
N ARG A 375 20.12 -0.34 15.67
CA ARG A 375 20.99 -1.27 16.41
C ARG A 375 22.17 -1.64 15.53
N ASP A 376 23.39 -1.52 16.07
CA ASP A 376 24.64 -1.79 15.35
C ASP A 376 24.79 -0.97 14.05
N GLY A 377 24.21 0.24 14.00
CA GLY A 377 24.17 1.09 12.80
C GLY A 377 23.18 0.64 11.72
N LEU A 378 22.37 -0.38 12.00
CA LEU A 378 21.33 -0.88 11.10
C LEU A 378 19.95 -0.47 11.59
N LEU A 379 19.11 -0.03 10.66
CA LEU A 379 17.67 0.08 10.81
C LEU A 379 17.05 -1.27 10.42
N PRO A 380 16.03 -1.77 11.15
CA PRO A 380 15.39 -3.03 10.78
C PRO A 380 14.69 -2.93 9.42
N ASN A 381 14.70 -4.03 8.67
CA ASN A 381 13.99 -4.16 7.40
C ASN A 381 12.53 -4.57 7.61
N ASP A 382 12.29 -5.58 8.44
CA ASP A 382 10.98 -6.21 8.60
C ASP A 382 10.56 -6.18 10.07
N PHE A 383 9.33 -5.72 10.31
CA PHE A 383 8.68 -5.82 11.60
C PHE A 383 7.67 -6.97 11.55
N PRO A 384 7.78 -7.95 12.47
CA PRO A 384 6.93 -9.13 12.45
C PRO A 384 5.45 -8.77 12.69
N ASP A 385 4.52 -9.58 12.16
CA ASP A 385 3.05 -9.41 12.35
C ASP A 385 2.60 -9.83 13.77
N ARG A 386 3.29 -9.34 14.79
CA ARG A 386 2.99 -9.55 16.22
C ARG A 386 3.68 -8.47 17.04
N ALA A 387 3.00 -8.00 18.08
CA ALA A 387 3.44 -6.83 18.86
C ALA A 387 4.75 -7.05 19.63
N ASP A 388 5.10 -8.30 19.93
CA ASP A 388 6.22 -8.72 20.78
C ASP A 388 7.42 -9.29 19.99
N GLY A 389 7.38 -9.30 18.66
CA GLY A 389 8.45 -9.87 17.85
C GLY A 389 9.66 -8.94 17.68
N ASP A 390 10.88 -9.50 17.72
CA ASP A 390 12.11 -8.74 17.42
C ASP A 390 12.15 -8.39 15.92
N PRO A 391 12.39 -7.11 15.55
CA PRO A 391 12.57 -6.71 14.17
C PRO A 391 13.79 -7.39 13.54
N ALA A 392 13.73 -7.62 12.22
CA ALA A 392 14.81 -8.26 11.49
C ALA A 392 15.69 -7.22 10.78
N TYR A 393 17.02 -7.33 10.93
CA TYR A 393 18.00 -6.31 10.50
C TYR A 393 18.76 -6.70 9.23
N HIS A 394 18.29 -7.67 8.46
CA HIS A 394 18.97 -8.15 7.25
C HIS A 394 18.75 -7.19 6.06
N THR A 395 19.30 -5.98 6.18
CA THR A 395 19.23 -4.92 5.17
C THR A 395 20.51 -4.09 5.18
N VAL A 396 21.00 -3.73 3.99
CA VAL A 396 22.11 -2.77 3.83
C VAL A 396 21.63 -1.37 3.47
N ASP A 397 20.43 -1.25 2.90
CA ASP A 397 19.90 0.00 2.35
C ASP A 397 19.01 0.79 3.33
N ALA A 398 18.32 0.16 4.27
CA ALA A 398 17.31 0.83 5.11
C ALA A 398 17.90 2.01 5.91
N SER A 399 19.06 1.83 6.57
CA SER A 399 19.75 2.92 7.29
C SER A 399 20.20 4.05 6.37
N LEU A 400 20.59 3.73 5.13
CA LEU A 400 21.04 4.75 4.19
C LEU A 400 19.85 5.53 3.63
N TRP A 401 18.74 4.86 3.33
CA TRP A 401 17.47 5.52 3.01
C TRP A 401 16.94 6.38 4.16
N PHE A 402 17.15 5.97 5.42
CA PHE A 402 16.80 6.80 6.58
C PHE A 402 17.48 8.17 6.54
N VAL A 403 18.77 8.24 6.17
CA VAL A 403 19.49 9.51 6.00
C VAL A 403 18.86 10.35 4.88
N ILE A 404 18.47 9.72 3.76
CA ILE A 404 17.77 10.40 2.66
C ILE A 404 16.42 10.97 3.12
N ALA A 405 15.65 10.19 3.90
CA ALA A 405 14.35 10.60 4.41
C ALA A 405 14.45 11.76 5.41
N VAL A 406 15.41 11.74 6.34
CA VAL A 406 15.68 12.86 7.27
C VAL A 406 16.05 14.13 6.50
N ARG A 407 16.85 14.00 5.44
CA ARG A 407 17.18 15.14 4.57
C ARG A 407 15.96 15.68 3.82
N ALA A 408 15.13 14.79 3.28
CA ALA A 408 13.91 15.18 2.59
C ALA A 408 13.00 15.97 3.54
N HIS A 409 12.85 15.50 4.78
CA HIS A 409 12.09 16.21 5.82
C HIS A 409 12.65 17.61 6.09
N ALA A 410 13.94 17.73 6.39
CA ALA A 410 14.58 19.02 6.66
C ALA A 410 14.42 20.02 5.51
N ARG A 411 14.48 19.54 4.26
CA ARG A 411 14.21 20.35 3.07
C ARG A 411 12.77 20.80 2.97
N ALA A 412 11.82 19.91 3.22
CA ALA A 412 10.38 20.22 3.14
C ALA A 412 9.93 21.22 4.21
N VAL A 413 10.46 21.12 5.43
CA VAL A 413 10.11 22.05 6.53
C VAL A 413 10.93 23.34 6.55
N GLY A 414 12.09 23.35 5.89
CA GLY A 414 12.96 24.53 5.78
C GLY A 414 13.80 24.84 7.03
N HIS A 415 13.89 23.91 7.99
CA HIS A 415 14.72 24.03 9.19
C HIS A 415 15.26 22.66 9.65
N GLU A 416 16.29 22.67 10.49
CA GLU A 416 17.05 21.47 10.82
C GLU A 416 16.87 20.97 12.28
N SER A 417 15.78 21.35 12.96
CA SER A 417 15.51 20.91 14.36
C SER A 417 15.46 19.38 14.52
N LEU A 418 14.77 18.68 13.62
CA LEU A 418 14.75 17.21 13.63
C LEU A 418 16.13 16.62 13.29
N VAL A 419 16.91 17.29 12.44
CA VAL A 419 18.29 16.87 12.15
C VAL A 419 19.12 16.96 13.41
N GLU A 420 19.04 18.04 14.19
CA GLU A 420 19.76 18.18 15.46
C GLU A 420 19.43 17.05 16.44
N GLU A 421 18.15 16.69 16.53
CA GLU A 421 17.67 15.58 17.35
C GLU A 421 18.24 14.23 16.91
N LEU A 422 18.23 13.95 15.59
CA LEU A 422 18.58 12.64 15.04
C LEU A 422 20.07 12.49 14.67
N LEU A 423 20.83 13.58 14.61
CA LEU A 423 22.23 13.59 14.17
C LEU A 423 23.11 12.57 14.92
N PRO A 424 23.01 12.38 16.25
CA PRO A 424 23.78 11.34 16.94
C PRO A 424 23.55 9.94 16.38
N VAL A 425 22.30 9.60 16.06
CA VAL A 425 21.92 8.30 15.47
C VAL A 425 22.47 8.18 14.04
N LEU A 426 22.40 9.26 13.25
CA LEU A 426 22.96 9.26 11.89
C LEU A 426 24.48 9.10 11.88
N VAL A 427 25.18 9.71 12.83
CA VAL A 427 26.63 9.54 13.02
C VAL A 427 26.95 8.10 13.44
N GLU A 428 26.18 7.52 14.37
CA GLU A 428 26.35 6.11 14.77
C GLU A 428 26.21 5.18 13.57
N ILE A 429 25.19 5.39 12.73
CA ILE A 429 25.00 4.62 11.49
C ILE A 429 26.27 4.69 10.64
N LEU A 430 26.77 5.88 10.32
CA LEU A 430 27.94 6.00 9.43
C LEU A 430 29.23 5.46 10.06
N ASP A 431 29.48 5.72 11.34
CA ASP A 431 30.66 5.19 12.05
C ASP A 431 30.65 3.66 12.04
N ARG A 432 29.48 3.03 12.21
CA ARG A 432 29.34 1.56 12.13
C ARG A 432 29.54 1.02 10.71
N HIS A 433 29.07 1.73 9.67
CA HIS A 433 29.36 1.33 8.29
C HIS A 433 30.86 1.47 7.94
N VAL A 434 31.55 2.48 8.50
CA VAL A 434 33.00 2.64 8.34
C VAL A 434 33.77 1.55 9.08
N ALA A 435 33.39 1.23 10.32
CA ALA A 435 34.08 0.22 11.13
C ALA A 435 33.72 -1.22 10.75
N GLY A 436 32.55 -1.42 10.15
CA GLY A 436 31.92 -2.72 9.91
C GLY A 436 30.72 -2.96 10.84
N THR A 437 29.65 -3.50 10.26
CA THR A 437 28.46 -3.98 10.96
C THR A 437 28.17 -5.44 10.60
N ARG A 438 26.97 -5.92 10.91
CA ARG A 438 26.50 -7.28 10.62
C ARG A 438 26.49 -7.54 9.11
N PHE A 439 26.47 -8.82 8.73
CA PHE A 439 26.33 -9.26 7.34
C PHE A 439 27.43 -8.80 6.38
N GLY A 440 28.65 -8.60 6.91
CA GLY A 440 29.80 -8.16 6.12
C GLY A 440 29.65 -6.75 5.54
N ILE A 441 28.74 -5.93 6.07
CA ILE A 441 28.56 -4.55 5.63
C ILE A 441 29.68 -3.71 6.21
N ALA A 442 30.61 -3.28 5.36
CA ALA A 442 31.77 -2.50 5.79
C ALA A 442 32.35 -1.66 4.65
N LEU A 443 32.94 -0.53 5.01
CA LEU A 443 33.78 0.25 4.11
C LEU A 443 34.99 -0.58 3.65
N ASP A 444 35.21 -0.66 2.34
CA ASP A 444 36.46 -1.11 1.77
C ASP A 444 37.46 0.07 1.75
N PRO A 445 38.57 0.01 2.51
CA PRO A 445 39.52 1.11 2.60
C PRO A 445 40.28 1.37 1.29
N ALA A 446 40.36 0.37 0.39
CA ALA A 446 41.09 0.49 -0.87
C ALA A 446 40.40 1.46 -1.83
N ASP A 447 39.07 1.42 -1.90
CA ASP A 447 38.30 2.17 -2.89
C ASP A 447 37.24 3.11 -2.28
N GLY A 448 36.98 3.01 -0.97
CA GLY A 448 36.00 3.83 -0.26
C GLY A 448 34.54 3.38 -0.45
N LEU A 449 34.31 2.29 -1.19
CA LEU A 449 32.99 1.72 -1.45
C LEU A 449 32.54 0.84 -0.29
N LEU A 450 31.23 0.60 -0.21
CA LEU A 450 30.62 -0.22 0.82
C LEU A 450 30.43 -1.64 0.30
N ALA A 451 31.22 -2.58 0.84
CA ALA A 451 30.99 -4.00 0.64
C ALA A 451 29.84 -4.47 1.54
N ALA A 452 29.01 -5.38 1.06
CA ALA A 452 27.91 -5.98 1.80
C ALA A 452 27.61 -7.39 1.28
N GLY A 453 27.31 -8.30 2.19
CA GLY A 453 26.87 -9.65 1.82
C GLY A 453 27.37 -10.71 2.77
N GLU A 454 26.47 -11.60 3.14
CA GLU A 454 26.76 -12.84 3.86
C GLU A 454 26.03 -13.98 3.12
N GLU A 455 26.62 -15.18 3.14
CA GLU A 455 25.97 -16.34 2.54
C GLU A 455 24.61 -16.61 3.18
N GLY A 456 23.60 -16.94 2.36
CA GLY A 456 22.24 -17.18 2.83
C GLY A 456 21.44 -15.92 3.18
N HIS A 457 22.01 -14.72 3.07
CA HIS A 457 21.31 -13.46 3.36
C HIS A 457 21.07 -12.62 2.10
N GLN A 458 19.90 -11.99 2.07
CA GLN A 458 19.43 -11.11 1.02
C GLN A 458 19.22 -9.70 1.58
N LEU A 459 20.18 -8.81 1.32
CA LEU A 459 20.31 -7.54 2.06
C LEU A 459 19.78 -6.30 1.30
N THR A 460 19.58 -6.40 -0.01
CA THR A 460 19.06 -5.30 -0.86
C THR A 460 17.56 -5.44 -1.09
N TRP A 461 16.90 -4.42 -1.62
CA TRP A 461 15.48 -4.47 -1.99
C TRP A 461 15.07 -5.61 -2.96
N MET A 462 16.02 -6.19 -3.68
CA MET A 462 15.81 -7.44 -4.42
C MET A 462 15.99 -8.66 -3.51
N ASP A 463 15.07 -8.86 -2.55
CA ASP A 463 15.20 -9.76 -1.38
C ASP A 463 14.34 -11.05 -1.43
N ALA A 464 13.98 -11.52 -2.62
CA ALA A 464 13.30 -12.82 -2.73
C ALA A 464 14.16 -13.99 -2.23
N LYS A 465 13.59 -14.79 -1.31
CA LYS A 465 14.20 -16.02 -0.79
C LYS A 465 13.18 -17.14 -0.70
N VAL A 466 13.53 -18.30 -1.26
CA VAL A 466 12.68 -19.50 -1.26
C VAL A 466 13.48 -20.73 -0.89
N GLU A 467 13.01 -21.50 0.09
CA GLU A 467 13.65 -22.77 0.51
C GLU A 467 15.17 -22.65 0.79
N GLY A 468 15.60 -21.52 1.38
CA GLY A 468 17.01 -21.24 1.66
C GLY A 468 17.78 -20.61 0.49
N LEU A 469 17.28 -20.69 -0.74
CA LEU A 469 17.87 -20.05 -1.91
C LEU A 469 17.57 -18.54 -1.92
N VAL A 470 18.63 -17.72 -1.91
CA VAL A 470 18.55 -16.30 -2.26
C VAL A 470 18.46 -16.21 -3.79
N VAL A 471 17.35 -15.71 -4.32
CA VAL A 471 17.04 -15.73 -5.76
C VAL A 471 17.88 -14.72 -6.54
N THR A 472 18.07 -13.54 -5.95
CA THR A 472 18.86 -12.44 -6.51
C THR A 472 19.99 -12.08 -5.53
N PRO A 473 21.04 -12.92 -5.42
CA PRO A 473 22.15 -12.63 -4.54
C PRO A 473 22.91 -11.42 -5.07
N ARG A 474 22.98 -10.36 -4.27
CA ARG A 474 23.70 -9.11 -4.59
C ARG A 474 24.76 -8.84 -3.54
N ARG A 475 25.62 -9.83 -3.33
CA ARG A 475 26.79 -9.78 -2.42
C ARG A 475 27.95 -9.12 -3.15
N GLY A 476 28.72 -8.29 -2.46
CA GLY A 476 29.78 -7.47 -3.05
C GLY A 476 29.45 -6.00 -2.85
N LYS A 477 29.50 -5.22 -3.93
CA LYS A 477 29.21 -3.77 -3.93
C LYS A 477 28.07 -3.49 -4.90
N PRO A 478 26.79 -3.55 -4.47
CA PRO A 478 25.66 -3.28 -5.34
C PRO A 478 25.57 -1.79 -5.69
N VAL A 479 25.18 -1.49 -6.93
CA VAL A 479 25.28 -0.15 -7.52
C VAL A 479 24.49 0.93 -6.76
N GLU A 480 23.27 0.65 -6.34
CA GLU A 480 22.42 1.61 -5.61
C GLU A 480 22.88 1.80 -4.17
N ILE A 481 23.49 0.78 -3.57
CA ILE A 481 24.06 0.87 -2.22
C ILE A 481 25.22 1.86 -2.22
N GLN A 482 26.04 1.86 -3.27
CA GLN A 482 27.12 2.85 -3.40
C GLN A 482 26.56 4.25 -3.58
N ALA A 483 25.48 4.39 -4.36
CA ALA A 483 24.82 5.65 -4.54
C ALA A 483 24.26 6.21 -3.22
N LEU A 484 23.58 5.36 -2.44
CA LEU A 484 23.06 5.68 -1.12
C LEU A 484 24.18 6.00 -0.12
N TRP A 485 25.25 5.21 -0.10
CA TRP A 485 26.41 5.38 0.79
C TRP A 485 27.09 6.75 0.59
N VAL A 486 27.41 7.09 -0.65
CA VAL A 486 28.02 8.38 -1.00
C VAL A 486 27.09 9.54 -0.64
N ASN A 487 25.79 9.40 -0.88
CA ASN A 487 24.81 10.41 -0.48
C ASN A 487 24.76 10.57 1.03
N ALA A 488 24.65 9.48 1.79
CA ALA A 488 24.57 9.52 3.24
C ALA A 488 25.80 10.19 3.88
N LEU A 489 27.01 9.84 3.41
CA LEU A 489 28.26 10.49 3.85
C LEU A 489 28.25 11.99 3.58
N ARG A 490 27.91 12.42 2.35
CA ARG A 490 27.89 13.84 1.96
C ARG A 490 26.89 14.65 2.77
N ILE A 491 25.71 14.08 3.00
CA ILE A 491 24.62 14.71 3.72
C ILE A 491 24.99 14.93 5.19
N VAL A 492 25.43 13.87 5.88
CA VAL A 492 25.79 13.98 7.30
C VAL A 492 27.05 14.83 7.48
N ALA A 493 28.03 14.72 6.57
CA ALA A 493 29.21 15.59 6.59
C ALA A 493 28.83 17.08 6.51
N ALA A 494 27.92 17.45 5.62
CA ALA A 494 27.44 18.82 5.48
C ALA A 494 26.78 19.33 6.78
N TRP A 495 25.97 18.51 7.44
CA TRP A 495 25.32 18.86 8.71
C TRP A 495 26.27 18.98 9.89
N LEU A 496 27.32 18.16 9.94
CA LEU A 496 28.38 18.26 10.96
C LEU A 496 29.19 19.55 10.77
N VAL A 497 29.61 19.84 9.52
CA VAL A 497 30.37 21.04 9.17
C VAL A 497 29.57 22.31 9.47
N SER A 498 28.27 22.35 9.13
CA SER A 498 27.44 23.54 9.37
C SER A 498 27.21 23.85 10.85
N ARG A 499 27.29 22.83 11.73
CA ARG A 499 27.11 22.95 13.19
C ARG A 499 28.39 23.27 13.94
N GLY A 500 29.47 23.58 13.21
CA GLY A 500 30.73 23.91 13.82
C GLY A 500 31.30 22.75 14.64
N ASP A 501 30.97 21.49 14.31
CA ASP A 501 31.83 20.37 14.70
C ASP A 501 33.20 20.68 14.07
N PRO A 502 34.20 21.11 14.87
CA PRO A 502 35.50 21.51 14.33
C PRO A 502 36.32 20.29 13.90
N GLY A 503 35.72 19.09 13.90
CA GLY A 503 36.38 17.81 14.06
C GLY A 503 36.63 17.01 12.78
N ARG A 504 37.54 16.04 12.96
CA ARG A 504 38.00 15.07 11.96
C ARG A 504 36.87 14.29 11.25
N ARG A 505 35.67 14.16 11.84
CA ARG A 505 34.59 13.29 11.31
C ARG A 505 33.97 13.80 10.01
N GLY A 506 33.45 15.04 9.99
CA GLY A 506 32.85 15.61 8.77
C GLY A 506 33.84 15.64 7.60
N ALA A 507 35.09 15.99 7.87
CA ALA A 507 36.18 15.92 6.90
C ALA A 507 36.51 14.47 6.47
N ALA A 508 36.53 13.51 7.40
CA ALA A 508 36.75 12.09 7.08
C ALA A 508 35.64 11.51 6.20
N TYR A 509 34.37 11.76 6.53
CA TYR A 509 33.24 11.34 5.70
C TYR A 509 33.30 11.96 4.30
N SER A 510 33.65 13.24 4.20
CA SER A 510 33.85 13.91 2.90
C SER A 510 34.96 13.23 2.08
N ALA A 511 36.11 12.95 2.71
CA ALA A 511 37.23 12.27 2.06
C ALA A 511 36.89 10.83 1.61
N ILE A 512 36.09 10.10 2.40
CA ILE A 512 35.57 8.78 2.00
C ILE A 512 34.63 8.93 0.80
N ALA A 513 33.67 9.87 0.86
CA ALA A 513 32.71 10.08 -0.22
C ALA A 513 33.39 10.46 -1.54
N GLU A 514 34.42 11.29 -1.51
CA GLU A 514 35.21 11.65 -2.69
C GLU A 514 35.95 10.43 -3.28
N ARG A 515 36.59 9.61 -2.44
CA ARG A 515 37.26 8.39 -2.88
C ARG A 515 36.27 7.41 -3.50
N ALA A 516 35.18 7.14 -2.79
CA ALA A 516 34.09 6.28 -3.23
C ALA A 516 33.53 6.74 -4.58
N THR A 517 33.31 8.05 -4.77
CA THR A 517 32.80 8.59 -6.05
C THR A 517 33.77 8.34 -7.20
N ARG A 518 35.07 8.59 -7.01
CA ARG A 518 36.09 8.34 -8.05
C ARG A 518 36.18 6.85 -8.40
N SER A 519 36.19 6.00 -7.38
CA SER A 519 36.19 4.55 -7.55
C SER A 519 34.94 4.06 -8.25
N PHE A 520 33.76 4.59 -7.90
CA PHE A 520 32.50 4.22 -8.52
C PHE A 520 32.51 4.42 -10.03
N VAL A 521 32.91 5.61 -10.50
CA VAL A 521 33.00 5.91 -11.94
C VAL A 521 33.95 4.96 -12.66
N THR A 522 35.08 4.63 -12.03
CA THR A 522 36.11 3.77 -12.63
C THR A 522 35.69 2.30 -12.66
N ARG A 523 34.99 1.84 -11.62
CA ARG A 523 34.71 0.41 -11.40
C ARG A 523 33.37 -0.05 -11.94
N PHE A 524 32.35 0.81 -11.96
CA PHE A 524 30.99 0.41 -12.35
C PHE A 524 30.67 0.69 -13.82
N TRP A 525 31.35 1.62 -14.47
CA TRP A 525 31.05 1.96 -15.87
C TRP A 525 31.56 0.88 -16.82
N ASP A 526 30.63 0.23 -17.53
CA ASP A 526 30.94 -0.69 -18.62
C ASP A 526 30.71 0.00 -19.98
N PRO A 527 31.77 0.51 -20.65
CA PRO A 527 31.63 1.19 -21.93
C PRO A 527 31.19 0.24 -23.07
N ALA A 528 31.46 -1.06 -22.97
CA ALA A 528 31.09 -2.01 -24.01
C ALA A 528 29.58 -2.29 -24.01
N ARG A 529 28.97 -2.32 -22.82
CA ARG A 529 27.52 -2.53 -22.65
C ARG A 529 26.72 -1.22 -22.58
N GLY A 530 27.37 -0.11 -22.29
CA GLY A 530 26.76 1.22 -22.25
C GLY A 530 25.84 1.43 -21.04
N HIS A 531 26.12 0.78 -19.91
CA HIS A 531 25.42 0.94 -18.65
C HIS A 531 26.32 0.58 -17.46
N LEU A 532 25.87 0.85 -16.23
CA LEU A 532 26.59 0.46 -15.03
C LEU A 532 26.46 -1.05 -14.76
N LEU A 533 27.49 -1.66 -14.20
CA LEU A 533 27.44 -2.99 -13.58
C LEU A 533 26.44 -2.97 -12.41
N ASP A 534 25.69 -4.05 -12.20
CA ASP A 534 24.72 -4.11 -11.10
C ASP A 534 25.39 -4.35 -9.75
N VAL A 535 26.46 -5.17 -9.74
CA VAL A 535 27.27 -5.49 -8.56
C VAL A 535 28.73 -5.63 -8.97
N VAL A 536 29.64 -5.05 -8.19
CA VAL A 536 31.09 -5.21 -8.32
C VAL A 536 31.62 -6.06 -7.17
N ASP A 537 32.70 -6.83 -7.38
CA ASP A 537 33.30 -7.71 -6.37
C ASP A 537 32.32 -8.76 -5.82
N SER A 538 31.44 -9.28 -6.66
CA SER A 538 30.61 -10.44 -6.26
C SER A 538 31.49 -11.68 -6.16
N PRO A 539 31.07 -12.72 -5.41
CA PRO A 539 31.87 -13.94 -5.26
C PRO A 539 32.20 -14.67 -6.56
N ASP A 540 31.36 -14.51 -7.59
CA ASP A 540 31.56 -15.09 -8.93
C ASP A 540 32.13 -14.07 -9.95
N GLY A 541 32.61 -12.91 -9.47
CA GLY A 541 33.04 -11.78 -10.28
C GLY A 541 31.99 -10.68 -10.40
N ASP A 542 32.29 -9.67 -11.21
CA ASP A 542 31.39 -8.53 -11.43
C ASP A 542 30.12 -8.96 -12.18
N ASP A 543 28.96 -8.44 -11.75
CA ASP A 543 27.66 -8.72 -12.37
C ASP A 543 27.29 -7.64 -13.41
N PRO A 544 27.32 -7.97 -14.72
CA PRO A 544 27.00 -7.03 -15.78
C PRO A 544 25.50 -6.97 -16.11
N SER A 545 24.62 -7.45 -15.23
CA SER A 545 23.17 -7.42 -15.46
C SER A 545 22.65 -6.00 -15.71
N LEU A 546 21.83 -5.84 -16.73
CA LEU A 546 21.07 -4.60 -16.92
C LEU A 546 19.84 -4.59 -16.00
N ARG A 547 19.94 -3.82 -14.90
CA ARG A 547 18.90 -3.64 -13.89
C ARG A 547 18.55 -2.16 -13.67
N PRO A 548 17.36 -1.85 -13.11
CA PRO A 548 16.96 -0.47 -12.85
C PRO A 548 17.74 0.19 -11.71
N ASN A 549 18.46 -0.58 -10.88
CA ASN A 549 19.22 -0.10 -9.73
C ASN A 549 20.22 1.02 -10.04
N GLN A 550 20.78 1.02 -11.26
CA GLN A 550 21.69 2.07 -11.69
C GLN A 550 21.06 3.47 -11.66
N LEU A 551 19.73 3.58 -11.78
CA LEU A 551 19.02 4.87 -11.75
C LEU A 551 19.30 5.66 -10.48
N PHE A 552 19.53 5.01 -9.34
CA PHE A 552 19.84 5.72 -8.08
C PHE A 552 21.18 6.46 -8.13
N ALA A 553 22.12 6.04 -8.97
CA ALA A 553 23.35 6.79 -9.22
C ALA A 553 23.12 8.07 -10.03
N LEU A 554 21.95 8.20 -10.67
CA LEU A 554 21.54 9.34 -11.49
C LEU A 554 20.54 10.23 -10.74
N SER A 555 19.60 9.65 -9.98
CA SER A 555 18.41 10.32 -9.42
C SER A 555 18.56 10.79 -7.97
N LEU A 556 19.43 10.17 -7.16
CA LEU A 556 19.63 10.59 -5.77
C LEU A 556 20.19 12.02 -5.67
N PRO A 557 20.07 12.70 -4.51
CA PRO A 557 20.34 14.12 -4.41
C PRO A 557 21.77 14.57 -4.78
N HIS A 558 22.75 13.68 -4.62
CA HIS A 558 24.10 13.83 -5.10
C HIS A 558 24.39 12.71 -6.12
N PRO A 559 24.19 12.95 -7.44
CA PRO A 559 24.51 11.97 -8.48
C PRO A 559 25.97 11.53 -8.45
N LEU A 560 26.21 10.29 -8.82
CA LEU A 560 27.56 9.71 -8.90
C LEU A 560 28.10 9.74 -10.33
N VAL A 561 27.20 9.78 -11.32
CA VAL A 561 27.54 9.89 -12.74
C VAL A 561 26.76 11.02 -13.40
N GLY A 562 27.36 11.61 -14.43
CA GLY A 562 26.77 12.69 -15.23
C GLY A 562 27.19 12.59 -16.70
N GLY A 563 26.80 13.56 -17.51
CA GLY A 563 27.23 13.67 -18.92
C GLY A 563 26.84 12.44 -19.76
N GLU A 564 27.77 11.96 -20.60
CA GLU A 564 27.52 10.87 -21.53
C GLU A 564 27.23 9.53 -20.84
N VAL A 565 27.90 9.25 -19.71
CA VAL A 565 27.66 8.04 -18.93
C VAL A 565 26.21 7.99 -18.42
N ALA A 566 25.73 9.09 -17.83
CA ALA A 566 24.34 9.17 -17.35
C ALA A 566 23.33 9.03 -18.51
N ARG A 567 23.58 9.68 -19.65
CA ARG A 567 22.74 9.55 -20.86
C ARG A 567 22.70 8.12 -21.37
N ALA A 568 23.84 7.42 -21.42
CA ALA A 568 23.93 6.04 -21.86
C ALA A 568 23.16 5.09 -20.94
N CYS A 569 23.34 5.24 -19.61
CA CYS A 569 22.60 4.47 -18.60
C CYS A 569 21.09 4.66 -18.74
N LEU A 570 20.64 5.92 -18.83
CA LEU A 570 19.21 6.23 -19.00
C LEU A 570 18.65 5.66 -20.31
N ALA A 571 19.41 5.76 -21.41
CA ALA A 571 19.01 5.18 -22.69
C ALA A 571 18.93 3.64 -22.65
N ALA A 572 19.81 2.97 -21.91
CA ALA A 572 19.76 1.52 -21.70
C ALA A 572 18.50 1.10 -20.93
N VAL A 573 18.17 1.81 -19.85
CA VAL A 573 16.94 1.58 -19.07
C VAL A 573 15.70 1.82 -19.95
N ARG A 574 15.64 2.96 -20.64
CA ARG A 574 14.53 3.32 -21.53
C ARG A 574 14.26 2.26 -22.61
N ARG A 575 15.33 1.70 -23.19
CA ARG A 575 15.25 0.70 -24.26
C ARG A 575 14.79 -0.68 -23.77
N SER A 576 15.28 -1.12 -22.61
CA SER A 576 15.19 -2.53 -22.22
C SER A 576 14.28 -2.80 -21.02
N LEU A 577 14.05 -1.81 -20.16
CA LEU A 577 13.40 -2.00 -18.86
C LEU A 577 12.12 -1.19 -18.69
N ALA A 578 11.98 -0.04 -19.34
CA ALA A 578 10.84 0.86 -19.16
C ALA A 578 9.54 0.28 -19.74
N MET A 579 8.54 0.11 -18.87
CA MET A 579 7.21 -0.43 -19.18
C MET A 579 6.13 0.58 -18.75
N PRO A 580 4.87 0.45 -19.23
CA PRO A 580 3.84 1.47 -19.00
C PRO A 580 3.60 1.87 -17.54
N LEU A 581 3.73 0.95 -16.59
CA LEU A 581 3.44 1.20 -15.16
C LEU A 581 4.66 0.96 -14.26
N GLY A 582 5.88 0.93 -14.81
CA GLY A 582 7.07 0.66 -14.00
C GLY A 582 8.27 0.18 -14.80
N LEU A 583 9.21 -0.46 -14.11
CA LEU A 583 10.43 -1.00 -14.73
C LEU A 583 10.52 -2.51 -14.53
N ARG A 584 10.91 -3.24 -15.59
CA ARG A 584 11.37 -4.63 -15.44
C ARG A 584 12.60 -4.66 -14.55
N THR A 585 12.64 -5.63 -13.63
CA THR A 585 13.76 -5.82 -12.70
C THR A 585 15.02 -6.40 -13.35
N LEU A 586 14.89 -6.99 -14.53
CA LEU A 586 15.98 -7.56 -15.32
C LEU A 586 15.63 -7.46 -16.81
N ALA A 587 16.63 -7.17 -17.66
CA ALA A 587 16.45 -7.14 -19.10
C ALA A 587 16.04 -8.51 -19.66
N SER A 588 15.11 -8.51 -20.62
CA SER A 588 14.56 -9.76 -21.21
C SER A 588 15.58 -10.56 -22.04
N THR A 589 16.73 -9.98 -22.34
CA THR A 589 17.85 -10.66 -23.03
C THR A 589 18.72 -11.48 -22.07
N ASP A 590 18.56 -11.32 -20.76
CA ASP A 590 19.29 -12.10 -19.75
C ASP A 590 18.70 -13.51 -19.63
N GLN A 591 19.55 -14.53 -19.51
CA GLN A 591 19.12 -15.93 -19.41
C GLN A 591 18.32 -16.24 -18.15
N ARG A 592 18.49 -15.44 -17.09
CA ARG A 592 17.75 -15.60 -15.82
C ARG A 592 16.35 -14.97 -15.87
N TYR A 593 16.03 -14.22 -16.94
CA TYR A 593 14.74 -13.58 -17.10
C TYR A 593 13.58 -14.57 -17.02
N ARG A 594 12.57 -14.21 -16.24
CA ARG A 594 11.32 -14.95 -16.06
C ARG A 594 10.20 -14.11 -16.67
N SER A 595 9.52 -14.67 -17.66
CA SER A 595 8.47 -13.99 -18.41
C SER A 595 7.08 -14.08 -17.74
N ARG A 596 6.98 -14.65 -16.53
CA ARG A 596 5.71 -14.84 -15.80
C ARG A 596 5.94 -14.79 -14.29
N PHE A 597 5.05 -14.08 -13.58
CA PHE A 597 4.95 -14.08 -12.11
C PHE A 597 3.63 -14.75 -11.69
N GLN A 598 3.54 -16.08 -11.85
CA GLN A 598 2.30 -16.85 -11.61
C GLN A 598 2.61 -18.22 -11.01
N GLY A 599 1.56 -18.92 -10.57
CA GLY A 599 1.65 -20.26 -10.05
C GLY A 599 1.94 -20.27 -8.55
N ASP A 600 2.63 -21.30 -8.08
CA ASP A 600 2.93 -21.51 -6.66
C ASP A 600 3.92 -20.48 -6.08
N ARG A 601 4.13 -20.54 -4.75
CA ARG A 601 5.06 -19.65 -4.06
C ARG A 601 6.46 -19.70 -4.69
N ARG A 602 6.96 -20.89 -4.99
CA ARG A 602 8.32 -21.06 -5.53
C ARG A 602 8.49 -20.38 -6.89
N SER A 603 7.54 -20.58 -7.80
CA SER A 603 7.57 -19.99 -9.14
C SER A 603 7.54 -18.47 -9.06
N ARG A 604 6.72 -17.92 -8.16
CA ARG A 604 6.64 -16.47 -7.93
C ARG A 604 7.91 -15.91 -7.31
N ASP A 605 8.42 -16.50 -6.23
CA ASP A 605 9.64 -16.03 -5.55
C ASP A 605 10.85 -16.05 -6.52
N LEU A 606 10.95 -17.06 -7.38
CA LEU A 606 11.99 -17.14 -8.43
C LEU A 606 11.88 -16.05 -9.52
N ALA A 607 10.69 -15.48 -9.73
CA ALA A 607 10.43 -14.45 -10.73
C ALA A 607 10.40 -13.02 -10.16
N TYR A 608 10.24 -12.85 -8.84
CA TYR A 608 9.91 -11.59 -8.17
C TYR A 608 10.85 -10.43 -8.52
N HIS A 609 12.15 -10.69 -8.70
CA HIS A 609 13.14 -9.71 -9.18
C HIS A 609 13.91 -10.19 -10.41
N GLN A 610 13.34 -11.08 -11.21
CA GLN A 610 13.98 -11.62 -12.42
C GLN A 610 13.18 -11.30 -13.68
N GLY A 611 12.63 -10.10 -13.78
CA GLY A 611 11.89 -9.64 -14.96
C GLY A 611 10.59 -8.94 -14.61
N THR A 612 9.93 -9.37 -13.52
CA THR A 612 8.72 -8.75 -12.96
C THR A 612 8.83 -7.22 -12.95
N ILE A 613 7.77 -6.55 -13.37
CA ILE A 613 7.73 -5.08 -13.42
C ILE A 613 7.41 -4.59 -12.01
N TRP A 614 8.27 -3.72 -11.49
CA TRP A 614 8.05 -3.02 -10.23
C TRP A 614 7.64 -1.58 -10.49
N THR A 615 6.66 -1.09 -9.75
CA THR A 615 6.07 0.23 -9.96
C THR A 615 6.92 1.35 -9.33
N TRP A 616 7.41 1.17 -8.11
CA TRP A 616 8.11 2.22 -7.36
C TRP A 616 9.38 2.80 -8.02
N PRO A 617 10.24 2.05 -8.77
CA PRO A 617 11.43 2.61 -9.41
C PRO A 617 11.10 3.66 -10.48
N ILE A 618 9.82 3.81 -10.86
CA ILE A 618 9.37 4.87 -11.76
C ILE A 618 9.73 6.26 -11.26
N GLY A 619 9.78 6.48 -9.94
CA GLY A 619 10.17 7.77 -9.37
C GLY A 619 11.60 8.15 -9.76
N ALA A 620 12.55 7.26 -9.45
CA ALA A 620 13.95 7.43 -9.85
C ALA A 620 14.12 7.55 -11.39
N TYR A 621 13.31 6.85 -12.17
CA TYR A 621 13.34 6.95 -13.64
C TYR A 621 12.87 8.32 -14.14
N ALA A 622 11.74 8.81 -13.67
CA ALA A 622 11.21 10.12 -14.05
C ALA A 622 12.16 11.26 -13.62
N GLU A 623 12.73 11.20 -12.42
CA GLU A 623 13.76 12.15 -11.98
C GLU A 623 15.02 12.10 -12.86
N ALA A 624 15.46 10.90 -13.25
CA ALA A 624 16.60 10.76 -14.14
C ALA A 624 16.31 11.36 -15.52
N ILE A 625 15.09 11.24 -16.05
CA ILE A 625 14.69 11.90 -17.31
C ILE A 625 14.77 13.44 -17.18
N ASP A 626 14.11 14.03 -16.17
CA ASP A 626 14.12 15.49 -15.98
C ASP A 626 15.55 16.01 -15.78
N ARG A 627 16.38 15.29 -15.02
CA ARG A 627 17.74 15.73 -14.70
C ARG A 627 18.75 15.53 -15.82
N VAL A 628 18.72 14.39 -16.51
CA VAL A 628 19.75 14.01 -17.49
C VAL A 628 19.41 14.52 -18.89
N ASP A 629 18.15 14.37 -19.30
CA ASP A 629 17.68 14.81 -20.62
C ASP A 629 17.18 16.27 -20.59
N GLY A 630 16.88 16.81 -19.40
CA GLY A 630 16.24 18.13 -19.29
C GLY A 630 14.77 18.11 -19.76
N ASP A 631 14.17 16.91 -19.87
CA ASP A 631 12.86 16.71 -20.47
C ASP A 631 11.78 16.42 -19.43
N ARG A 632 11.30 17.48 -18.80
CA ARG A 632 10.23 17.44 -17.81
C ARG A 632 8.93 16.85 -18.35
N ALA A 633 8.62 17.11 -19.62
CA ALA A 633 7.39 16.63 -20.24
C ALA A 633 7.44 15.11 -20.39
N ALA A 634 8.55 14.56 -20.88
CA ALA A 634 8.76 13.12 -20.95
C ALA A 634 8.74 12.47 -19.55
N ALA A 635 9.30 13.13 -18.53
CA ALA A 635 9.26 12.65 -17.15
C ALA A 635 7.82 12.58 -16.60
N LEU A 636 6.93 13.53 -16.94
CA LEU A 636 5.51 13.46 -16.59
C LEU A 636 4.77 12.40 -17.42
N ASP A 637 5.12 12.23 -18.70
CA ASP A 637 4.46 11.29 -19.59
C ASP A 637 4.62 9.83 -19.14
N VAL A 638 5.75 9.46 -18.53
CA VAL A 638 5.93 8.11 -17.95
C VAL A 638 5.06 7.86 -16.72
N LEU A 639 4.52 8.91 -16.09
CA LEU A 639 3.62 8.80 -14.93
C LEU A 639 2.14 8.79 -15.33
N ARG A 640 1.80 9.24 -16.55
CA ARG A 640 0.40 9.32 -17.02
C ARG A 640 -0.35 7.98 -17.00
N PRO A 641 0.26 6.81 -17.32
CA PRO A 641 -0.47 5.55 -17.31
C PRO A 641 -1.07 5.19 -15.93
N PHE A 642 -0.52 5.72 -14.84
CA PHE A 642 -1.09 5.52 -13.50
C PHE A 642 -2.48 6.16 -13.34
N ILE A 643 -2.86 7.13 -14.17
CA ILE A 643 -4.21 7.73 -14.17
C ILE A 643 -5.26 6.66 -14.44
N ASP A 644 -5.03 5.81 -15.44
CA ASP A 644 -5.93 4.72 -15.80
C ASP A 644 -5.86 3.58 -14.77
N HIS A 645 -4.66 3.32 -14.24
CA HIS A 645 -4.43 2.28 -13.22
C HIS A 645 -5.24 2.50 -11.94
N LEU A 646 -5.54 3.75 -11.56
CA LEU A 646 -6.40 4.01 -10.38
C LEU A 646 -7.80 3.40 -10.51
N SER A 647 -8.29 3.14 -11.73
CA SER A 647 -9.58 2.47 -11.97
C SER A 647 -9.45 0.97 -12.23
N ASP A 648 -8.26 0.42 -12.00
CA ASP A 648 -7.93 -0.97 -12.20
C ASP A 648 -7.37 -1.63 -10.93
N ALA A 649 -7.35 -2.96 -10.88
CA ALA A 649 -6.84 -3.78 -9.76
C ALA A 649 -7.20 -3.27 -8.35
N GLY A 650 -6.45 -2.34 -7.76
CA GLY A 650 -6.80 -1.63 -6.53
C GLY A 650 -7.44 -0.26 -6.79
N LEU A 651 -8.75 -0.13 -6.64
CA LEU A 651 -9.49 1.09 -6.93
C LEU A 651 -9.01 2.26 -6.06
N GLY A 652 -8.38 3.23 -6.72
CA GLY A 652 -7.83 4.44 -6.11
C GLY A 652 -6.44 4.29 -5.50
N SER A 653 -5.75 3.18 -5.74
CA SER A 653 -4.39 2.96 -5.28
C SER A 653 -3.49 2.44 -6.41
N ILE A 654 -2.23 2.18 -6.11
CA ILE A 654 -1.26 1.66 -7.06
C ILE A 654 -0.73 0.32 -6.57
N SER A 655 -0.87 -0.70 -7.41
CA SER A 655 -0.34 -2.04 -7.19
C SER A 655 1.19 -2.10 -7.11
N GLU A 656 1.68 -3.10 -6.42
CA GLU A 656 3.10 -3.32 -6.15
C GLU A 656 3.91 -3.69 -7.40
N ILE A 657 3.42 -4.68 -8.15
CA ILE A 657 4.11 -5.27 -9.29
C ILE A 657 3.14 -5.63 -10.41
N LEU A 658 3.68 -5.87 -11.60
CA LEU A 658 2.94 -6.36 -12.77
C LEU A 658 3.67 -7.52 -13.44
N GLU A 659 2.91 -8.34 -14.16
CA GLU A 659 3.46 -9.33 -15.07
C GLU A 659 4.48 -8.70 -16.02
N PRO A 660 5.61 -9.38 -16.29
CA PRO A 660 6.68 -8.80 -17.07
C PRO A 660 6.38 -8.74 -18.57
N GLU A 661 5.35 -9.46 -19.04
CA GLU A 661 4.91 -9.51 -20.44
C GLU A 661 3.44 -9.08 -20.60
N PRO A 662 3.04 -8.64 -21.81
CA PRO A 662 1.65 -8.29 -22.09
C PRO A 662 0.66 -9.41 -21.68
N PRO A 663 -0.51 -9.05 -21.10
CA PRO A 663 -1.06 -7.69 -21.01
C PRO A 663 -0.63 -6.91 -19.74
N PHE A 664 0.50 -7.26 -19.11
CA PHE A 664 1.04 -6.56 -17.94
C PHE A 664 0.06 -6.50 -16.77
N GLU A 665 -0.55 -7.64 -16.43
CA GLU A 665 -1.55 -7.66 -15.38
C GLU A 665 -0.94 -7.30 -14.02
N PRO A 666 -1.61 -6.47 -13.19
CA PRO A 666 -1.18 -6.22 -11.82
C PRO A 666 -1.17 -7.50 -10.99
N ARG A 667 -0.18 -7.57 -10.11
CA ARG A 667 0.13 -8.66 -9.18
C ARG A 667 0.60 -8.05 -7.85
N GLY A 668 0.90 -8.91 -6.88
CA GLY A 668 1.35 -8.43 -5.58
C GLY A 668 0.23 -7.69 -4.85
N CYS A 669 0.62 -6.83 -3.91
CA CYS A 669 -0.32 -5.98 -3.18
C CYS A 669 -1.06 -5.06 -4.15
N VAL A 670 -2.39 -4.95 -4.00
CA VAL A 670 -3.20 -4.07 -4.85
C VAL A 670 -3.02 -2.59 -4.48
N ALA A 671 -2.60 -2.32 -3.25
CA ALA A 671 -2.28 -1.01 -2.71
C ALA A 671 -0.91 -1.09 -2.03
N GLN A 672 0.09 -0.42 -2.61
CA GLN A 672 1.47 -0.44 -2.11
C GLN A 672 1.99 0.97 -1.81
N ALA A 673 2.58 1.15 -0.63
CA ALA A 673 3.02 2.44 -0.09
C ALA A 673 4.03 3.15 -0.98
N TRP A 674 5.18 2.55 -1.26
CA TRP A 674 6.22 3.18 -2.09
C TRP A 674 5.79 3.41 -3.55
N ALA A 675 4.80 2.68 -4.06
CA ALA A 675 4.29 2.86 -5.42
C ALA A 675 3.46 4.15 -5.51
N VAL A 676 2.52 4.32 -4.56
CA VAL A 676 1.76 5.56 -4.41
C VAL A 676 2.69 6.74 -4.09
N ALA A 677 3.66 6.52 -3.19
CA ALA A 677 4.59 7.55 -2.75
C ALA A 677 5.45 8.09 -3.90
N GLU A 678 6.12 7.22 -4.65
CA GLU A 678 7.06 7.66 -5.69
C GLU A 678 6.35 8.36 -6.85
N VAL A 679 5.16 7.89 -7.23
CA VAL A 679 4.35 8.58 -8.26
C VAL A 679 3.91 9.94 -7.75
N LEU A 680 3.37 10.04 -6.53
CA LEU A 680 2.91 11.31 -5.96
C LEU A 680 4.08 12.31 -5.79
N ARG A 681 5.18 11.87 -5.18
CA ARG A 681 6.37 12.67 -4.91
C ARG A 681 6.89 13.32 -6.18
N VAL A 682 7.19 12.50 -7.19
CA VAL A 682 7.81 13.00 -8.42
C VAL A 682 6.81 13.80 -9.26
N TRP A 683 5.53 13.43 -9.26
CA TRP A 683 4.50 14.24 -9.93
C TRP A 683 4.43 15.66 -9.36
N SER A 684 4.40 15.80 -8.02
CA SER A 684 4.38 17.10 -7.34
C SER A 684 5.65 17.91 -7.62
N GLU A 685 6.83 17.29 -7.51
CA GLU A 685 8.11 17.95 -7.78
C GLU A 685 8.21 18.47 -9.23
N LEU A 686 7.81 17.65 -10.23
CA LEU A 686 7.86 18.03 -11.64
C LEU A 686 6.83 19.09 -12.00
N CYS A 687 5.66 19.09 -11.38
CA CYS A 687 4.64 20.11 -11.59
C CYS A 687 4.96 21.44 -10.87
N GLY A 688 6.03 21.48 -10.04
CA GLY A 688 6.41 22.63 -9.24
C GLY A 688 5.38 22.92 -8.14
N GLU A 689 4.84 21.86 -7.54
CA GLU A 689 3.77 21.90 -6.54
C GLU A 689 4.30 21.94 -5.10
#